data_AF-A0A850C4P8-F1
#
_entry.id   AF-A0A850C4P8-F1
#
_cell.length_a   1.000
_cell.length_b   1.000
_cell.length_c   1.000
_cell.angle_alpha   90.00
_cell.angle_beta   90.00
_cell.angle_gamma   90.00
#
_symmetry.space_group_name_H-M   'P 1'
#
loop_
_entity.id
_entity.type
_entity.pdbx_description
1 polymer ?
#
loop_
_entity_poly.entity_id
_entity_poly.type
_entity_poly.pdbx_seq_one_letter_code
_entity_poly.pdbx_strand_id
1 'polypeptide(L)'
;MQTNETRRGIEMNRLPVWLQGWKGFWALVAGAYAAVYSAWILFKWTDPAHEVLIAGLGYLPLGIFAAACSSYVATLKQLNPAIRRAWTFIAVSIISLAVADIVYTTLELTRGVGFPDIPDFLYLAYYPLAFIGLITIPTQVYDLSQKKTWKLDLAIIIASSTAILWYFVLAPTAMAGGDNWVEILVAGAYPAMDILLLSSIASILFRKSEINTRRSLFILGFGLLLYVAADIVYGWLVLQELYLSGAWVDILWTLSYLAVGLAAIRQATPYLTEPESPRKTLSYWQTSLLPFTALGAGVFVSLYASSTGIGAGIRTSGLVIGTALAVFLTITRQIITIRENSRLVDELNVAYDRLRDNASILEERVVERTRELEGQTTRLHLAAQIARDVASARDLESMLDQSTNFILERFKLYHTGIYLLDQKGERLVLAASPTKAGRQMIAEDHRLDINGEGIISRAALTGEPRVLRDHEPDARRDRNHLLPNTRSEMALPLKVENRIIGVLDVHSDLPDAFDENDITVMQILADQLAIAIERTRLLQQTQENLKELQQAYGRSTREGWESLVGSGLLKNAGYRFDNVRIQSIKTAPELGEEAMQSGKPIVRSENGNDSSRQAVAAIPVKLRGQSIGVVTVKLKEGYNPNTITTIEQAVERLAASLESARLFEEARTRADREQAISQVTAAITSAPEFDAILRTTVIEIGRALGDSEVSIQLTE
;
A
#
# COMPACT_ATOMS: atom_id res chain seq x y z
N MET A 1 -17.59 8.33 -3.33
CA MET A 1 -18.27 9.49 -2.72
C MET A 1 -18.35 9.28 -1.21
N GLN A 2 -17.32 9.66 -0.46
CA GLN A 2 -17.35 9.71 1.01
C GLN A 2 -16.10 10.45 1.52
N THR A 3 -15.99 11.72 1.13
CA THR A 3 -14.96 12.65 1.62
C THR A 3 -15.50 14.06 1.42
N ASN A 4 -16.15 14.65 2.43
CA ASN A 4 -16.20 16.12 2.63
C ASN A 4 -17.05 16.66 3.80
N GLU A 5 -17.59 15.86 4.72
CA GLU A 5 -18.44 16.43 5.80
C GLU A 5 -17.74 16.78 7.13
N THR A 6 -16.47 16.41 7.34
CA THR A 6 -15.77 16.69 8.61
C THR A 6 -14.96 18.00 8.64
N ARG A 7 -15.24 18.96 7.76
CA ARG A 7 -14.54 20.27 7.72
C ARG A 7 -15.40 21.52 7.93
N ARG A 8 -16.66 21.36 8.37
CA ARG A 8 -17.53 22.49 8.76
C ARG A 8 -17.90 22.39 10.24
N GLY A 9 -16.97 22.79 11.10
CA GLY A 9 -17.18 22.85 12.55
C GLY A 9 -16.04 23.54 13.29
N ILE A 10 -15.30 24.43 12.62
CA ILE A 10 -14.37 25.35 13.29
C ILE A 10 -15.16 26.66 13.47
N GLU A 11 -16.17 26.60 14.33
CA GLU A 11 -16.75 27.83 14.88
C GLU A 11 -15.79 28.43 15.90
N MET A 12 -15.68 29.74 15.82
CA MET A 12 -14.84 30.60 16.63
C MET A 12 -15.15 30.49 18.13
N ASN A 13 -14.50 29.58 18.83
CA ASN A 13 -14.17 29.79 20.24
C ASN A 13 -12.71 30.24 20.31
N ARG A 14 -12.47 31.57 20.32
CA ARG A 14 -11.13 32.16 20.50
C ARG A 14 -10.50 31.83 21.87
N LEU A 15 -11.27 31.26 22.79
CA LEU A 15 -10.79 30.89 24.12
C LEU A 15 -10.22 29.46 24.13
N PRO A 16 -9.03 29.26 24.73
CA PRO A 16 -8.46 27.94 24.99
C PRO A 16 -9.47 27.01 25.66
N VAL A 17 -9.44 25.71 25.35
CA VAL A 17 -10.38 24.69 25.86
C VAL A 17 -10.52 24.69 27.40
N TRP A 18 -9.43 25.01 28.12
CA TRP A 18 -9.43 25.09 29.59
C TRP A 18 -10.09 26.35 30.17
N LEU A 19 -10.37 27.35 29.32
CA LEU A 19 -11.12 28.57 29.62
C LEU A 19 -12.55 28.53 29.04
N GLN A 20 -13.03 27.35 28.63
CA GLN A 20 -14.41 27.17 28.17
C GLN A 20 -15.31 26.66 29.32
N GLY A 21 -16.60 27.00 29.25
CA GLY A 21 -17.60 26.60 30.24
C GLY A 21 -17.51 27.33 31.58
N TRP A 22 -18.17 26.77 32.61
CA TRP A 22 -18.30 27.38 33.95
C TRP A 22 -16.95 27.70 34.63
N LYS A 23 -15.93 26.87 34.42
CA LYS A 23 -14.58 27.09 34.98
C LYS A 23 -13.91 28.33 34.37
N GLY A 24 -14.04 28.51 33.06
CA GLY A 24 -13.52 29.67 32.34
C GLY A 24 -14.22 30.97 32.72
N PHE A 25 -15.52 30.92 33.00
CA PHE A 25 -16.27 32.07 33.52
C PHE A 25 -15.66 32.59 34.83
N TRP A 26 -15.42 31.72 35.82
CA TRP A 26 -14.81 32.14 37.09
C TRP A 26 -13.36 32.61 36.94
N ALA A 27 -12.59 32.02 36.02
CA ALA A 27 -11.25 32.50 35.69
C ALA A 27 -11.27 33.94 35.12
N LEU A 28 -12.24 34.25 34.25
CA LEU A 28 -12.42 35.59 33.69
C LEU A 28 -12.91 36.59 34.75
N VAL A 29 -13.83 36.20 35.62
CA VAL A 29 -14.30 37.02 36.74
C VAL A 29 -13.15 37.35 37.69
N ALA A 30 -12.34 36.36 38.07
CA ALA A 30 -11.16 36.57 38.91
C ALA A 30 -10.12 37.47 38.23
N GLY A 31 -9.88 37.29 36.92
CA GLY A 31 -8.99 38.16 36.14
C GLY A 31 -9.49 39.60 36.05
N ALA A 32 -10.79 39.80 35.83
CA ALA A 32 -11.40 41.12 35.81
C ALA A 32 -11.32 41.80 37.18
N TYR A 33 -11.60 41.06 38.26
CA TYR A 33 -11.44 41.56 39.62
C TYR A 33 -9.99 41.96 39.91
N ALA A 34 -9.00 41.14 39.55
CA ALA A 34 -7.58 41.47 39.72
C ALA A 34 -7.18 42.75 38.97
N ALA A 35 -7.71 42.95 37.75
CA ALA A 35 -7.46 44.18 36.99
C ALA A 35 -8.10 45.41 37.64
N VAL A 36 -9.34 45.30 38.12
CA VAL A 36 -10.03 46.39 38.83
C VAL A 36 -9.31 46.74 40.13
N TYR A 37 -8.92 45.74 40.91
CA TYR A 37 -8.19 45.94 42.16
C TYR A 37 -6.79 46.54 41.92
N SER A 38 -6.07 46.08 40.89
CA SER A 38 -4.78 46.66 40.50
C SER A 38 -4.92 48.11 40.05
N ALA A 39 -5.97 48.43 39.29
CA ALA A 39 -6.27 49.82 38.91
C ALA A 39 -6.61 50.66 40.15
N TRP A 40 -7.34 50.11 41.11
CA TRP A 40 -7.61 50.77 42.37
C TRP A 40 -6.33 51.06 43.17
N ILE A 41 -5.39 50.11 43.27
CA ILE A 41 -4.07 50.34 43.92
C ILE A 41 -3.31 51.50 43.27
N LEU A 42 -3.33 51.59 41.93
CA LEU A 42 -2.58 52.61 41.18
C LEU A 42 -3.23 54.01 41.24
N PHE A 43 -4.56 54.09 41.21
CA PHE A 43 -5.29 55.35 41.06
C PHE A 43 -5.99 55.82 42.33
N LYS A 44 -6.16 54.96 43.34
CA LYS A 44 -6.75 55.24 44.65
C LYS A 44 -7.98 56.16 44.59
N TRP A 45 -8.94 55.83 43.73
CA TRP A 45 -10.13 56.68 43.47
C TRP A 45 -11.20 56.65 44.58
N THR A 46 -10.84 56.22 45.79
CA THR A 46 -11.75 56.07 46.95
C THR A 46 -11.36 57.02 48.07
N ASP A 47 -12.26 57.23 49.04
CA ASP A 47 -11.97 58.03 50.22
C ASP A 47 -10.78 57.43 51.02
N PRO A 48 -9.75 58.24 51.36
CA PRO A 48 -8.61 57.81 52.18
C PRO A 48 -8.99 57.11 53.49
N ALA A 49 -10.13 57.45 54.09
CA ALA A 49 -10.62 56.82 55.32
C ALA A 49 -10.91 55.31 55.16
N HIS A 50 -11.14 54.85 53.92
CA HIS A 50 -11.44 53.45 53.62
C HIS A 50 -10.28 52.74 52.90
N GLU A 51 -9.18 53.42 52.60
CA GLU A 51 -8.07 52.84 51.83
C GLU A 51 -7.47 51.61 52.51
N VAL A 52 -7.20 51.66 53.82
CA VAL A 52 -6.63 50.52 54.57
C VAL A 52 -7.58 49.31 54.56
N LEU A 53 -8.88 49.57 54.72
CA LEU A 53 -9.90 48.53 54.70
C LEU A 53 -10.02 47.88 53.31
N ILE A 54 -10.04 48.69 52.24
CA ILE A 54 -10.14 48.20 50.86
C ILE A 54 -8.85 47.46 50.47
N ALA A 55 -7.68 47.94 50.90
CA ALA A 55 -6.40 47.28 50.69
C ALA A 55 -6.34 45.91 51.37
N GLY A 56 -6.71 45.82 52.65
CA GLY A 56 -6.67 44.56 53.39
C GLY A 56 -7.71 43.54 52.90
N LEU A 57 -8.94 43.97 52.60
CA LEU A 57 -10.00 43.07 52.11
C LEU A 57 -9.85 42.74 50.61
N GLY A 58 -9.10 43.54 49.86
CA GLY A 58 -8.93 43.40 48.42
C GLY A 58 -8.31 42.08 47.97
N TYR A 59 -7.48 41.47 48.82
CA TYR A 59 -6.86 40.16 48.61
C TYR A 59 -7.85 39.00 48.65
N LEU A 60 -8.89 39.11 49.49
CA LEU A 60 -9.73 37.97 49.88
C LEU A 60 -10.45 37.31 48.70
N PRO A 61 -11.05 38.04 47.74
CA PRO A 61 -11.73 37.38 46.63
C PRO A 61 -10.79 36.53 45.76
N LEU A 62 -9.53 36.95 45.58
CA LEU A 62 -8.53 36.18 44.83
C LEU A 62 -7.95 35.03 45.65
N GLY A 63 -7.72 35.24 46.96
CA GLY A 63 -7.33 34.17 47.88
C GLY A 63 -8.38 33.06 47.98
N ILE A 64 -9.67 33.43 48.10
CA ILE A 64 -10.81 32.50 48.10
C ILE A 64 -10.90 31.78 46.76
N PHE A 65 -10.76 32.48 45.64
CA PHE A 65 -10.74 31.87 44.30
C PHE A 65 -9.61 30.82 44.18
N ALA A 66 -8.40 31.16 44.60
CA ALA A 66 -7.26 30.26 44.57
C ALA A 66 -7.45 29.03 45.48
N ALA A 67 -7.97 29.23 46.70
CA ALA A 67 -8.29 28.16 47.65
C ALA A 67 -9.40 27.24 47.14
N ALA A 68 -10.49 27.80 46.62
CA ALA A 68 -11.62 27.06 46.07
C ALA A 68 -11.21 26.24 44.84
N CYS A 69 -10.47 26.84 43.91
CA CYS A 69 -9.97 26.13 42.73
C CYS A 69 -9.02 25.00 43.12
N SER A 70 -8.05 25.25 44.02
CA SER A 70 -7.09 24.24 44.47
C SER A 70 -7.79 23.08 45.20
N SER A 71 -8.78 23.39 46.05
CA SER A 71 -9.60 22.39 46.76
C SER A 71 -10.44 21.57 45.79
N TYR A 72 -11.02 22.21 44.76
CA TYR A 72 -11.75 21.51 43.71
C TYR A 72 -10.85 20.48 43.01
N VAL A 73 -9.63 20.83 42.62
CA VAL A 73 -8.67 19.88 42.01
C VAL A 73 -8.37 18.69 42.92
N ALA A 74 -8.22 18.92 44.23
CA ALA A 74 -7.96 17.85 45.19
C ALA A 74 -9.08 16.79 45.26
N THR A 75 -10.32 17.17 44.94
CA THR A 75 -11.49 16.27 44.94
C THR A 75 -11.69 15.48 43.64
N LEU A 76 -11.01 15.85 42.55
CA LEU A 76 -11.19 15.24 41.23
C LEU A 76 -10.65 13.80 41.19
N LYS A 77 -11.55 12.81 41.22
CA LYS A 77 -11.21 11.37 41.18
C LYS A 77 -10.49 10.92 39.90
N GLN A 78 -10.63 11.67 38.80
CA GLN A 78 -9.97 11.41 37.52
C GLN A 78 -8.45 11.66 37.55
N LEU A 79 -7.94 12.40 38.55
CA LEU A 79 -6.53 12.72 38.69
C LEU A 79 -5.81 11.70 39.56
N ASN A 80 -4.51 11.51 39.31
CA ASN A 80 -3.65 10.62 40.09
C ASN A 80 -3.74 10.98 41.60
N PRO A 81 -3.81 10.00 42.52
CA PRO A 81 -3.87 10.26 43.96
C PRO A 81 -2.69 11.09 44.50
N ALA A 82 -1.52 11.04 43.87
CA ALA A 82 -0.40 11.92 44.21
C ALA A 82 -0.67 13.39 43.83
N ILE A 83 -1.24 13.64 42.65
CA ILE A 83 -1.65 15.00 42.22
C ILE A 83 -2.71 15.55 43.16
N ARG A 84 -3.69 14.73 43.55
CA ARG A 84 -4.73 15.14 44.51
C ARG A 84 -4.15 15.55 45.86
N ARG A 85 -3.24 14.74 46.42
CA ARG A 85 -2.55 15.06 47.68
C ARG A 85 -1.72 16.34 47.55
N ALA A 86 -1.01 16.53 46.45
CA ALA A 86 -0.27 17.75 46.18
C ALA A 86 -1.17 19.00 46.23
N TRP A 87 -2.30 18.96 45.54
CA TRP A 87 -3.26 20.06 45.53
C TRP A 87 -4.02 20.23 46.86
N THR A 88 -4.15 19.19 47.69
CA THR A 88 -4.62 19.33 49.07
C THR A 88 -3.66 20.20 49.88
N PHE A 89 -2.36 19.91 49.84
CA PHE A 89 -1.37 20.71 50.55
C PHE A 89 -1.29 22.16 50.04
N ILE A 90 -1.38 22.36 48.71
CA ILE A 90 -1.46 23.71 48.12
C ILE A 90 -2.76 24.42 48.55
N ALA A 91 -3.90 23.73 48.59
CA ALA A 91 -5.15 24.33 49.05
C ALA A 91 -5.06 24.78 50.52
N VAL A 92 -4.52 23.92 51.40
CA VAL A 92 -4.33 24.25 52.82
C VAL A 92 -3.32 25.39 52.98
N SER A 93 -2.26 25.46 52.16
CA SER A 93 -1.30 26.56 52.23
C SER A 93 -1.94 27.91 51.84
N ILE A 94 -2.76 27.93 50.79
CA ILE A 94 -3.47 29.16 50.37
C ILE A 94 -4.54 29.56 51.39
N ILE A 95 -5.22 28.60 52.02
CA ILE A 95 -6.16 28.88 53.12
C ILE A 95 -5.41 29.52 54.31
N SER A 96 -4.21 29.02 54.63
CA SER A 96 -3.37 29.61 55.69
C SER A 96 -3.05 31.08 55.39
N LEU A 97 -2.68 31.40 54.14
CA LEU A 97 -2.45 32.79 53.72
C LEU A 97 -3.72 33.65 53.82
N ALA A 98 -4.85 33.17 53.30
CA ALA A 98 -6.09 33.93 53.35
C ALA A 98 -6.53 34.22 54.79
N VAL A 99 -6.34 33.27 55.72
CA VAL A 99 -6.60 33.49 57.14
C VAL A 99 -5.60 34.49 57.73
N ALA A 100 -4.32 34.41 57.35
CA ALA A 100 -3.31 35.39 57.76
C ALA A 100 -3.71 36.81 57.35
N ASP A 101 -4.16 37.01 56.10
CA ASP A 101 -4.59 38.32 55.59
C ASP A 101 -5.80 38.89 56.36
N ILE A 102 -6.78 38.04 56.71
CA ILE A 102 -7.94 38.46 57.52
C ILE A 102 -7.47 38.91 58.91
N VAL A 103 -6.61 38.13 59.55
CA VAL A 103 -6.12 38.43 60.89
C VAL A 103 -5.25 39.70 60.85
N TYR A 104 -4.36 39.83 59.86
CA TYR A 104 -3.52 41.02 59.65
C TYR A 104 -4.37 42.27 59.51
N THR A 105 -5.33 42.28 58.58
CA THR A 105 -6.23 43.41 58.34
C THR A 105 -7.03 43.78 59.60
N THR A 106 -7.50 42.78 60.35
CA THR A 106 -8.26 43.01 61.59
C THR A 106 -7.38 43.66 62.66
N LEU A 107 -6.14 43.21 62.80
CA LEU A 107 -5.20 43.77 63.78
C LEU A 107 -4.75 45.18 63.39
N GLU A 108 -4.47 45.42 62.12
CA GLU A 108 -4.09 46.72 61.58
C GLU A 108 -5.18 47.77 61.86
N LEU A 109 -6.45 47.42 61.68
CA LEU A 109 -7.59 48.32 61.92
C LEU A 109 -7.90 48.57 63.40
N THR A 110 -7.45 47.71 64.32
CA THR A 110 -7.87 47.77 65.74
C THR A 110 -6.77 48.23 66.69
N ARG A 111 -5.59 47.61 66.64
CA ARG A 111 -4.50 47.84 67.61
C ARG A 111 -3.12 48.07 66.99
N GLY A 112 -3.02 48.08 65.66
CA GLY A 112 -1.76 48.04 64.94
C GLY A 112 -1.13 46.64 64.96
N VAL A 113 -0.23 46.37 64.02
CA VAL A 113 0.43 45.07 63.87
C VAL A 113 1.82 45.13 64.51
N GLY A 114 2.07 44.26 65.49
CA GLY A 114 3.41 44.06 66.06
C GLY A 114 4.19 43.00 65.26
N PHE A 115 5.50 42.92 65.49
CA PHE A 115 6.35 41.89 64.91
C PHE A 115 7.18 41.21 66.01
N PRO A 116 7.13 39.87 66.15
CA PRO A 116 6.21 38.93 65.52
C PRO A 116 4.82 38.92 66.20
N ASP A 117 3.74 38.79 65.43
CA ASP A 117 2.35 38.60 65.90
C ASP A 117 1.68 37.39 65.19
N ILE A 118 0.41 37.09 65.50
CA ILE A 118 -0.33 35.92 64.99
C ILE A 118 -0.26 35.78 63.45
N PRO A 119 -0.42 36.85 62.63
CA PRO A 119 -0.33 36.73 61.18
C PRO A 119 1.01 36.17 60.71
N ASP A 120 2.13 36.53 61.35
CA ASP A 120 3.47 36.11 60.92
C ASP A 120 3.64 34.59 60.95
N PHE A 121 3.10 33.94 61.98
CA PHE A 121 3.14 32.48 62.08
C PHE A 121 2.24 31.81 61.04
N LEU A 122 1.12 32.44 60.67
CA LEU A 122 0.20 31.94 59.64
C LEU A 122 0.77 32.12 58.22
N TYR A 123 1.48 33.24 57.97
CA TYR A 123 2.27 33.46 56.77
C TYR A 123 3.43 32.46 56.68
N LEU A 124 4.15 32.19 57.77
CA LEU A 124 5.21 31.18 57.78
C LEU A 124 4.70 29.75 57.52
N ALA A 125 3.49 29.40 57.95
CA ALA A 125 2.90 28.08 57.70
C ALA A 125 2.63 27.79 56.21
N TYR A 126 2.46 28.83 55.38
CA TYR A 126 2.26 28.69 53.94
C TYR A 126 3.42 27.95 53.25
N TYR A 127 4.67 28.32 53.55
CA TYR A 127 5.84 27.80 52.84
C TYR A 127 6.04 26.29 52.95
N PRO A 128 6.08 25.66 54.15
CA PRO A 128 6.25 24.21 54.25
C PRO A 128 5.09 23.45 53.64
N LEU A 129 3.85 23.95 53.74
CA LEU A 129 2.69 23.33 53.12
C LEU A 129 2.75 23.41 51.59
N ALA A 130 3.08 24.57 51.03
CA ALA A 130 3.27 24.76 49.60
C ALA A 130 4.41 23.86 49.08
N PHE A 131 5.54 23.80 49.79
CA PHE A 131 6.66 22.91 49.47
C PHE A 131 6.27 21.44 49.41
N ILE A 132 5.59 20.93 50.44
CA ILE A 132 5.11 19.54 50.50
C ILE A 132 4.18 19.26 49.32
N GLY A 133 3.29 20.21 48.99
CA GLY A 133 2.44 20.13 47.81
C GLY A 133 3.23 19.95 46.52
N LEU A 134 4.21 20.83 46.28
CA LEU A 134 5.03 20.85 45.07
C LEU A 134 5.91 19.60 44.87
N ILE A 135 6.48 19.03 45.95
CA ILE A 135 7.29 17.81 45.86
C ILE A 135 6.46 16.53 45.73
N THR A 136 5.18 16.56 46.11
CA THR A 136 4.26 15.42 46.04
C THR A 136 3.75 15.17 44.60
N ILE A 137 3.88 16.16 43.71
CA ILE A 137 3.47 16.05 42.31
C ILE A 137 4.31 14.97 41.58
N PRO A 138 3.67 13.93 41.01
CA PRO A 138 4.38 12.79 40.42
C PRO A 138 5.15 13.17 39.15
N THR A 139 6.35 12.60 39.02
CA THR A 139 7.22 12.68 37.84
C THR A 139 7.00 11.47 36.92
N GLN A 140 7.05 11.65 35.60
CA GLN A 140 6.98 10.57 34.58
C GLN A 140 8.25 9.71 34.50
N VAL A 141 9.04 9.67 35.56
CA VAL A 141 10.36 9.04 35.57
C VAL A 141 10.21 7.55 35.89
N TYR A 142 10.61 6.71 34.94
CA TYR A 142 10.47 5.26 34.99
C TYR A 142 11.52 4.56 35.90
N ASP A 143 12.53 5.26 36.44
CA ASP A 143 13.63 4.64 37.20
C ASP A 143 13.83 5.22 38.63
N LEU A 144 14.07 4.33 39.60
CA LEU A 144 14.41 4.64 41.00
C LEU A 144 15.70 5.46 41.11
N SER A 145 16.66 5.29 40.18
CA SER A 145 17.92 6.05 40.17
C SER A 145 17.70 7.53 39.91
N GLN A 146 16.90 7.86 38.90
CA GLN A 146 16.55 9.25 38.56
C GLN A 146 15.74 9.96 39.66
N LYS A 147 14.98 9.20 40.46
CA LYS A 147 14.32 9.75 41.66
C LYS A 147 15.32 10.13 42.75
N LYS A 148 16.44 9.42 42.87
CA LYS A 148 17.52 9.72 43.84
C LYS A 148 18.33 10.94 43.40
N THR A 149 18.70 11.03 42.12
CA THR A 149 19.45 12.19 41.59
C THR A 149 18.65 13.47 41.73
N TRP A 150 17.34 13.44 41.44
CA TRP A 150 16.46 14.60 41.62
C TRP A 150 16.39 15.10 43.07
N LYS A 151 16.31 14.20 44.06
CA LYS A 151 16.33 14.58 45.48
C LYS A 151 17.65 15.23 45.87
N LEU A 152 18.76 14.74 45.34
CA LEU A 152 20.08 15.32 45.57
C LEU A 152 20.21 16.70 44.92
N ASP A 153 19.72 16.88 43.70
CA ASP A 153 19.69 18.17 43.01
C ASP A 153 18.95 19.23 43.85
N LEU A 154 17.78 18.87 44.43
CA LEU A 154 17.03 19.75 45.34
C LEU A 154 17.83 20.05 46.62
N ALA A 155 18.46 19.04 47.22
CA ALA A 155 19.25 19.22 48.43
C ALA A 155 20.49 20.11 48.21
N ILE A 156 21.14 20.03 47.04
CA ILE A 156 22.27 20.88 46.66
C ILE A 156 21.83 22.34 46.54
N ILE A 157 20.70 22.61 45.87
CA ILE A 157 20.18 23.97 45.71
C ILE A 157 19.81 24.57 47.07
N ILE A 158 19.11 23.80 47.92
CA ILE A 158 18.75 24.24 49.27
C ILE A 158 20.02 24.51 50.10
N ALA A 159 20.97 23.57 50.17
CA ALA A 159 22.19 23.74 50.95
C ALA A 159 23.02 24.95 50.48
N SER A 160 23.17 25.13 49.17
CA SER A 160 23.94 26.24 48.59
C SER A 160 23.26 27.60 48.84
N SER A 161 21.95 27.67 48.62
CA SER A 161 21.19 28.91 48.79
C SER A 161 21.08 29.29 50.26
N THR A 162 20.86 28.33 51.16
CA THR A 162 20.89 28.55 52.61
C THR A 162 22.26 29.03 53.08
N ALA A 163 23.37 28.52 52.50
CA ALA A 163 24.71 28.99 52.84
C ALA A 163 24.93 30.46 52.47
N ILE A 164 24.49 30.86 51.26
CA ILE A 164 24.54 32.25 50.79
C ILE A 164 23.68 33.15 51.68
N LEU A 165 22.47 32.71 51.98
CA LEU A 165 21.52 33.45 52.80
C LEU A 165 21.97 33.55 54.27
N TRP A 166 22.66 32.54 54.79
CA TRP A 166 23.30 32.60 56.10
C TRP A 166 24.28 33.77 56.16
N TYR A 167 25.12 33.93 55.14
CA TYR A 167 26.15 34.96 55.10
C TYR A 167 25.56 36.38 54.95
N PHE A 168 24.59 36.57 54.06
CA PHE A 168 24.05 37.89 53.72
C PHE A 168 22.86 38.34 54.58
N VAL A 169 22.10 37.41 55.15
CA VAL A 169 20.84 37.72 55.86
C VAL A 169 20.81 37.13 57.26
N LEU A 170 20.82 35.79 57.43
CA LEU A 170 20.51 35.17 58.73
C LEU A 170 21.50 35.53 59.83
N ALA A 171 22.80 35.38 59.57
CA ALA A 171 23.82 35.73 60.55
C ALA A 171 23.86 37.23 60.84
N PRO A 172 23.79 38.16 59.85
CA PRO A 172 23.54 39.58 60.12
C PRO A 172 22.33 39.84 61.03
N THR A 173 21.17 39.27 60.72
CA THR A 173 19.92 39.49 61.47
C THR A 173 20.03 38.93 62.88
N ALA A 174 20.64 37.76 63.04
CA ALA A 174 20.89 37.18 64.36
C ALA A 174 21.90 37.95 65.21
N MET A 175 22.86 38.65 64.57
CA MET A 175 23.81 39.51 65.26
C MET A 175 23.25 40.90 65.56
N ALA A 176 22.25 41.35 64.80
CA ALA A 176 21.63 42.67 64.94
C ALA A 176 20.39 42.66 65.85
N GLY A 177 19.69 41.52 65.95
CA GLY A 177 18.54 41.38 66.84
C GLY A 177 18.95 41.42 68.30
N GLY A 178 18.18 42.14 69.14
CA GLY A 178 18.37 42.20 70.59
C GLY A 178 18.04 40.87 71.29
N ASP A 179 17.69 40.92 72.58
CA ASP A 179 17.48 39.71 73.41
C ASP A 179 16.27 38.84 73.01
N ASN A 180 15.41 39.30 72.08
CA ASN A 180 14.21 38.58 71.66
C ASN A 180 14.50 37.54 70.56
N TRP A 181 14.87 36.33 70.97
CA TRP A 181 15.19 35.23 70.04
C TRP A 181 14.02 34.84 69.13
N VAL A 182 12.76 35.09 69.51
CA VAL A 182 11.58 34.77 68.68
C VAL A 182 11.52 35.70 67.46
N GLU A 183 11.82 36.99 67.65
CA GLU A 183 11.86 37.98 66.57
C GLU A 183 12.97 37.66 65.56
N ILE A 184 14.16 37.30 66.05
CA ILE A 184 15.28 36.84 65.20
C ILE A 184 14.89 35.59 64.40
N LEU A 185 14.22 34.63 65.05
CA LEU A 185 13.82 33.38 64.41
C LEU A 185 12.77 33.62 63.34
N VAL A 186 11.73 34.41 63.63
CA VAL A 186 10.66 34.73 62.68
C VAL A 186 11.20 35.58 61.51
N ALA A 187 12.01 36.60 61.78
CA ALA A 187 12.65 37.41 60.74
C ALA A 187 13.58 36.60 59.84
N GLY A 188 14.33 35.65 60.41
CA GLY A 188 15.19 34.75 59.65
C GLY A 188 14.42 33.67 58.87
N ALA A 189 13.22 33.29 59.34
CA ALA A 189 12.44 32.24 58.71
C ALA A 189 11.91 32.65 57.33
N TYR A 190 11.49 33.91 57.13
CA TYR A 190 10.96 34.37 55.82
C TYR A 190 11.96 34.20 54.66
N PRO A 191 13.18 34.79 54.72
CA PRO A 191 14.13 34.64 53.61
C PRO A 191 14.60 33.18 53.41
N ALA A 192 14.69 32.39 54.49
CA ALA A 192 15.03 30.97 54.40
C ALA A 192 13.93 30.16 53.70
N MET A 193 12.67 30.49 53.96
CA MET A 193 11.52 29.83 53.36
C MET A 193 11.29 30.26 51.89
N ASP A 194 11.60 31.50 51.51
CA ASP A 194 11.61 31.97 50.12
C ASP A 194 12.57 31.16 49.25
N ILE A 195 13.75 30.86 49.77
CA ILE A 195 14.73 30.01 49.09
C ILE A 195 14.20 28.60 48.89
N LEU A 196 13.53 28.05 49.90
CA LEU A 196 12.93 26.73 49.83
C LEU A 196 11.82 26.67 48.78
N LEU A 197 11.06 27.76 48.62
CA LEU A 197 10.04 27.92 47.59
C LEU A 197 10.68 28.09 46.18
N LEU A 198 11.68 28.95 46.02
CA LEU A 198 12.45 29.15 44.77
C LEU A 198 13.13 27.86 44.31
N SER A 199 13.75 27.13 45.23
CA SER A 199 14.37 25.82 44.96
C SER A 199 13.33 24.82 44.45
N SER A 200 12.10 24.89 44.96
CA SER A 200 11.00 24.04 44.53
C SER A 200 10.46 24.41 43.16
N ILE A 201 10.31 25.71 42.88
CA ILE A 201 9.92 26.22 41.55
C ILE A 201 10.93 25.78 40.49
N ALA A 202 12.22 26.02 40.74
CA ALA A 202 13.30 25.62 39.85
C ALA A 202 13.28 24.11 39.62
N SER A 203 13.12 23.33 40.68
CA SER A 203 12.98 21.87 40.60
C SER A 203 11.78 21.40 39.77
N ILE A 204 10.72 22.20 39.65
CA ILE A 204 9.48 21.85 38.94
C ILE A 204 9.55 22.19 37.45
N LEU A 205 10.10 23.36 37.10
CA LEU A 205 10.15 23.86 35.72
C LEU A 205 10.90 22.91 34.76
N PHE A 206 11.79 22.09 35.32
CA PHE A 206 12.63 21.15 34.59
C PHE A 206 12.24 19.67 34.77
N ARG A 207 11.14 19.37 35.49
CA ARG A 207 10.62 17.99 35.65
C ARG A 207 9.96 17.47 34.38
N LYS A 208 10.25 16.22 34.02
CA LYS A 208 9.41 15.43 33.10
C LYS A 208 8.08 15.13 33.81
N SER A 209 7.06 15.90 33.46
CA SER A 209 5.68 15.70 33.89
C SER A 209 4.80 15.60 32.65
N GLU A 210 3.65 14.95 32.80
CA GLU A 210 2.63 14.88 31.78
C GLU A 210 2.31 16.28 31.25
N ILE A 211 2.11 16.44 29.94
CA ILE A 211 2.00 17.76 29.27
C ILE A 211 1.00 18.69 29.97
N ASN A 212 -0.12 18.13 30.44
CA ASN A 212 -1.15 18.87 31.16
C ASN A 212 -0.63 19.44 32.48
N THR A 213 -0.02 18.56 33.28
CA THR A 213 0.61 18.89 34.56
C THR A 213 1.76 19.86 34.37
N ARG A 214 2.59 19.72 33.33
CA ARG A 214 3.70 20.63 33.03
C ARG A 214 3.24 22.07 32.79
N ARG A 215 2.17 22.27 32.01
CA ARG A 215 1.64 23.62 31.73
C ARG A 215 1.02 24.24 32.99
N SER A 216 0.29 23.44 33.79
CA SER A 216 -0.21 23.89 35.09
C SER A 216 0.92 24.29 36.02
N LEU A 217 1.97 23.49 36.09
CA LEU A 217 3.15 23.72 36.92
C LEU A 217 3.93 24.98 36.51
N PHE A 218 3.94 25.33 35.22
CA PHE A 218 4.57 26.57 34.76
C PHE A 218 3.80 27.80 35.24
N ILE A 219 2.47 27.78 35.15
CA ILE A 219 1.61 28.87 35.67
C ILE A 219 1.75 28.97 37.19
N LEU A 220 1.75 27.83 37.89
CA LEU A 220 1.95 27.76 39.33
C LEU A 220 3.33 28.32 39.72
N GLY A 221 4.40 27.89 39.04
CA GLY A 221 5.76 28.37 39.28
C GLY A 221 5.91 29.87 39.03
N PHE A 222 5.23 30.42 38.03
CA PHE A 222 5.17 31.86 37.80
C PHE A 222 4.45 32.60 38.94
N GLY A 223 3.31 32.09 39.41
CA GLY A 223 2.61 32.66 40.57
C GLY A 223 3.44 32.66 41.84
N LEU A 224 4.14 31.55 42.11
CA LEU A 224 5.04 31.45 43.26
C LEU A 224 6.26 32.38 43.14
N LEU A 225 6.78 32.59 41.92
CA LEU A 225 7.86 33.56 41.68
C LEU A 225 7.40 34.99 41.94
N LEU A 226 6.18 35.35 41.52
CA LEU A 226 5.58 36.65 41.85
C LEU A 226 5.42 36.84 43.36
N TYR A 227 5.07 35.78 44.09
CA TYR A 227 4.97 35.81 45.55
C TYR A 227 6.33 36.13 46.20
N VAL A 228 7.37 35.39 45.85
CA VAL A 228 8.72 35.64 46.39
C VAL A 228 9.25 37.02 45.99
N ALA A 229 8.95 37.48 44.77
CA ALA A 229 9.30 38.83 44.33
C ALA A 229 8.58 39.91 45.17
N ALA A 230 7.31 39.69 45.51
CA ALA A 230 6.56 40.56 46.39
C ALA A 230 7.17 40.61 47.80
N ASP A 231 7.55 39.45 48.37
CA ASP A 231 8.17 39.38 49.70
C ASP A 231 9.52 40.10 49.76
N ILE A 232 10.37 39.95 48.73
CA ILE A 232 11.65 40.68 48.64
C ILE A 232 11.42 42.19 48.57
N VAL A 233 10.46 42.64 47.74
CA VAL A 233 10.14 44.07 47.59
C VAL A 233 9.53 44.61 48.88
N TYR A 234 8.64 43.85 49.52
CA TYR A 234 8.04 44.19 50.82
C TYR A 234 9.11 44.36 51.89
N GLY A 235 10.02 43.39 52.04
CA GLY A 235 11.13 43.47 52.99
C GLY A 235 11.99 44.71 52.76
N TRP A 236 12.27 45.06 51.49
CA TRP A 236 12.99 46.28 51.16
C TRP A 236 12.20 47.56 51.49
N LEU A 237 10.89 47.60 51.20
CA LEU A 237 10.03 48.75 51.51
C LEU A 237 9.87 48.95 53.03
N VAL A 238 9.74 47.87 53.80
CA VAL A 238 9.68 47.92 55.27
C VAL A 238 10.98 48.46 55.86
N LEU A 239 12.14 48.03 55.35
CA LEU A 239 13.45 48.55 55.80
C LEU A 239 13.64 50.05 55.54
N GLN A 240 12.94 50.62 54.56
CA GLN A 240 12.97 52.05 54.26
C GLN A 240 11.82 52.82 54.93
N GLU A 241 10.97 52.15 55.72
CA GLU A 241 9.74 52.71 56.29
C GLU A 241 8.77 53.28 55.23
N LEU A 242 8.81 52.74 54.00
CA LEU A 242 8.03 53.19 52.85
C LEU A 242 6.80 52.32 52.55
N TYR A 243 6.62 51.21 53.28
CA TYR A 243 5.48 50.34 53.08
C TYR A 243 4.20 50.91 53.72
N LEU A 244 3.12 50.93 52.95
CA LEU A 244 1.77 51.27 53.38
C LEU A 244 0.80 50.26 52.76
N SER A 245 -0.25 49.89 53.48
CA SER A 245 -1.30 49.01 52.93
C SER A 245 -1.93 49.62 51.68
N GLY A 246 -2.03 48.83 50.60
CA GLY A 246 -2.40 49.31 49.27
C GLY A 246 -1.21 49.90 48.49
N ALA A 247 0.02 49.49 48.82
CA ALA A 247 1.19 49.79 48.03
C ALA A 247 1.17 49.05 46.69
N TRP A 248 1.98 49.49 45.73
CA TRP A 248 2.04 48.85 44.41
C TRP A 248 2.50 47.37 44.48
N VAL A 249 3.24 46.98 45.52
CA VAL A 249 3.71 45.60 45.74
C VAL A 249 2.54 44.63 45.96
N ASP A 250 1.42 45.11 46.48
CA ASP A 250 0.18 44.37 46.72
C ASP A 250 -0.41 43.75 45.45
N ILE A 251 -0.11 44.36 44.29
CA ILE A 251 -0.44 43.82 42.97
C ILE A 251 0.27 42.48 42.73
N LEU A 252 1.50 42.31 43.21
CA LEU A 252 2.26 41.08 42.99
C LEU A 252 1.69 39.89 43.78
N TRP A 253 1.30 40.08 45.04
CA TRP A 253 0.64 39.02 45.82
C TRP A 253 -0.74 38.67 45.25
N THR A 254 -1.53 39.65 44.80
CA THR A 254 -2.83 39.39 44.16
C THR A 254 -2.71 38.66 42.81
N LEU A 255 -1.74 39.03 41.98
CA LEU A 255 -1.42 38.29 40.76
C LEU A 255 -0.91 36.88 41.05
N SER A 256 -0.22 36.66 42.17
CA SER A 256 0.15 35.33 42.64
C SER A 256 -1.07 34.46 42.92
N TYR A 257 -2.05 34.93 43.69
CA TYR A 257 -3.30 34.19 43.93
C TYR A 257 -4.04 33.87 42.65
N LEU A 258 -4.15 34.85 41.74
CA LEU A 258 -4.77 34.62 40.43
C LEU A 258 -4.04 33.50 39.66
N ALA A 259 -2.71 33.55 39.59
CA ALA A 259 -1.91 32.53 38.91
C ALA A 259 -2.08 31.14 39.52
N VAL A 260 -2.11 31.02 40.86
CA VAL A 260 -2.35 29.74 41.56
C VAL A 260 -3.74 29.18 41.21
N GLY A 261 -4.78 30.03 41.23
CA GLY A 261 -6.14 29.62 40.84
C GLY A 261 -6.25 29.21 39.37
N LEU A 262 -5.59 29.93 38.46
CA LEU A 262 -5.53 29.58 37.04
C LEU A 262 -4.78 28.27 36.81
N ALA A 263 -3.69 28.02 37.55
CA ALA A 263 -2.98 26.75 37.51
C ALA A 263 -3.89 25.59 37.94
N ALA A 264 -4.66 25.75 39.02
CA ALA A 264 -5.64 24.75 39.46
C ALA A 264 -6.69 24.45 38.38
N ILE A 265 -7.29 25.47 37.76
CA ILE A 265 -8.26 25.28 36.66
C ILE A 265 -7.61 24.57 35.46
N ARG A 266 -6.36 24.94 35.15
CA ARG A 266 -5.60 24.32 34.07
C ARG A 266 -5.37 22.83 34.34
N GLN A 267 -5.04 22.44 35.57
CA GLN A 267 -4.88 21.03 35.98
C GLN A 267 -6.21 20.26 35.92
N ALA A 268 -7.33 20.92 36.24
CA ALA A 268 -8.66 20.32 36.28
C ALA A 268 -9.29 20.02 34.90
N THR A 269 -8.67 20.47 33.82
CA THR A 269 -9.19 20.32 32.46
C THR A 269 -8.58 19.07 31.81
N PRO A 270 -9.39 18.08 31.36
CA PRO A 270 -8.90 16.89 30.66
C PRO A 270 -8.19 17.26 29.35
N TYR A 271 -7.07 16.59 29.07
CA TYR A 271 -6.38 16.73 27.79
C TYR A 271 -7.07 15.83 26.75
N LEU A 272 -7.70 16.43 25.74
CA LEU A 272 -8.05 15.69 24.52
C LEU A 272 -6.72 15.35 23.84
N THR A 273 -6.48 14.06 23.60
CA THR A 273 -5.26 13.51 22.98
C THR A 273 -4.95 14.20 21.66
N GLU A 274 -4.06 15.20 21.68
CA GLU A 274 -3.31 15.57 20.48
C GLU A 274 -2.36 14.41 20.14
N PRO A 275 -2.24 14.01 18.86
CA PRO A 275 -1.26 13.01 18.46
C PRO A 275 0.13 13.51 18.86
N GLU A 276 0.94 12.62 19.45
CA GLU A 276 2.32 12.91 19.82
C GLU A 276 3.08 13.43 18.60
N SER A 277 3.20 14.76 18.48
CA SER A 277 4.21 15.32 17.61
C SER A 277 5.55 14.87 18.20
N PRO A 278 6.44 14.22 17.43
CA PRO A 278 7.78 13.89 17.91
C PRO A 278 8.55 15.20 18.06
N ARG A 279 8.35 15.88 19.19
CA ARG A 279 9.08 17.09 19.53
C ARG A 279 10.47 16.67 19.94
N LYS A 280 11.47 17.28 19.28
CA LYS A 280 12.87 17.29 19.70
C LYS A 280 12.92 17.41 21.22
N THR A 281 13.38 16.36 21.85
CA THR A 281 13.70 16.35 23.27
C THR A 281 14.59 17.55 23.54
N LEU A 282 14.11 18.51 24.34
CA LEU A 282 14.97 19.54 24.92
C LEU A 282 16.17 18.81 25.55
N SER A 283 17.37 19.17 25.12
CA SER A 283 18.61 18.46 25.43
C SER A 283 18.81 18.36 26.94
N TYR A 284 19.07 17.14 27.41
CA TYR A 284 19.29 16.73 28.81
C TYR A 284 20.28 17.63 29.58
N TRP A 285 21.19 18.29 28.87
CA TRP A 285 22.18 19.21 29.46
C TRP A 285 21.56 20.45 30.12
N GLN A 286 20.44 20.98 29.62
CA GLN A 286 19.88 22.25 30.13
C GLN A 286 19.25 22.11 31.52
N THR A 287 18.69 20.92 31.85
CA THR A 287 18.07 20.67 33.16
C THR A 287 19.08 20.28 34.24
N SER A 288 20.27 19.86 33.85
CA SER A 288 21.31 19.39 34.77
C SER A 288 22.17 20.53 35.36
N LEU A 289 22.06 21.78 34.89
CA LEU A 289 23.00 22.85 35.25
C LEU A 289 22.66 23.56 36.58
N LEU A 290 21.39 23.61 36.99
CA LEU A 290 20.95 24.40 38.14
C LEU A 290 21.65 24.09 39.48
N PRO A 291 21.83 22.80 39.87
CA PRO A 291 22.56 22.49 41.11
C PRO A 291 24.02 22.94 41.05
N PHE A 292 24.64 22.87 39.87
CA PHE A 292 26.01 23.34 39.66
C PHE A 292 26.12 24.86 39.67
N THR A 293 25.13 25.58 39.13
CA THR A 293 25.11 27.05 39.22
C THR A 293 24.88 27.51 40.66
N ALA A 294 24.00 26.85 41.41
CA ALA A 294 23.78 27.15 42.83
C ALA A 294 25.04 26.88 43.66
N LEU A 295 25.70 25.73 43.44
CA LEU A 295 26.96 25.40 44.06
C LEU A 295 28.06 26.41 43.70
N GLY A 296 28.18 26.77 42.42
CA GLY A 296 29.15 27.74 41.92
C GLY A 296 28.97 29.12 42.56
N ALA A 297 27.72 29.57 42.70
CA ALA A 297 27.40 30.81 43.42
C ALA A 297 27.82 30.72 44.90
N GLY A 298 27.54 29.61 45.58
CA GLY A 298 27.96 29.39 46.97
C GLY A 298 29.48 29.42 47.14
N VAL A 299 30.21 28.71 46.27
CA VAL A 299 31.68 28.71 46.26
C VAL A 299 32.22 30.12 45.97
N PHE A 300 31.62 30.85 45.03
CA PHE A 300 32.01 32.22 44.72
C PHE A 300 31.84 33.14 45.94
N VAL A 301 30.71 33.06 46.63
CA VAL A 301 30.47 33.84 47.86
C VAL A 301 31.47 33.44 48.96
N SER A 302 31.80 32.16 49.10
CA SER A 302 32.85 31.69 50.03
C SER A 302 34.23 32.29 49.71
N LEU A 303 34.59 32.36 48.42
CA LEU A 303 35.84 32.97 47.97
C LEU A 303 35.85 34.49 48.15
N TYR A 304 34.72 35.14 47.88
CA TYR A 304 34.57 36.59 48.08
C TYR A 304 34.65 36.97 49.57
N ALA A 305 34.00 36.19 50.44
CA ALA A 305 34.05 36.38 51.88
C ALA A 305 35.48 36.19 52.43
N SER A 306 36.23 35.21 51.90
CA SER A 306 37.62 34.99 52.31
C SER A 306 38.58 36.06 51.77
N SER A 307 38.34 36.61 50.57
CA SER A 307 39.19 37.66 49.99
C SER A 307 38.99 39.04 50.60
N THR A 308 37.76 39.38 51.00
CA THR A 308 37.43 40.70 51.56
C THR A 308 37.65 40.79 53.07
N GLY A 309 37.68 39.65 53.77
CA GLY A 309 37.77 39.61 55.23
C GLY A 309 36.54 40.19 55.95
N ILE A 310 35.48 40.54 55.21
CA ILE A 310 34.25 41.13 55.76
C ILE A 310 33.41 40.03 56.38
N GLY A 311 33.15 40.14 57.70
CA GLY A 311 32.27 39.22 58.43
C GLY A 311 32.95 37.95 58.95
N ALA A 312 34.14 38.07 59.56
CA ALA A 312 34.79 36.95 60.24
C ALA A 312 33.96 36.39 61.41
N GLY A 313 34.07 35.07 61.65
CA GLY A 313 33.37 34.36 62.73
C GLY A 313 32.15 33.58 62.24
N ILE A 314 31.03 33.69 62.96
CA ILE A 314 29.80 32.89 62.75
C ILE A 314 29.24 33.00 61.32
N ARG A 315 29.35 34.17 60.69
CA ARG A 315 28.94 34.39 59.28
C ARG A 315 29.70 33.50 58.31
N THR A 316 31.03 33.51 58.36
CA THR A 316 31.90 32.69 57.49
C THR A 316 31.79 31.19 57.78
N SER A 317 31.61 30.79 59.04
CA SER A 317 31.53 29.37 59.41
C SER A 317 30.31 28.68 58.80
N GLY A 318 29.13 29.30 58.86
CA GLY A 318 27.92 28.72 58.27
C GLY A 318 27.97 28.65 56.73
N LEU A 319 28.59 29.65 56.08
CA LEU A 319 28.82 29.64 54.64
C LEU A 319 29.75 28.49 54.20
N VAL A 320 30.86 28.27 54.91
CA VAL A 320 31.80 27.18 54.61
C VAL A 320 31.16 25.81 54.85
N ILE A 321 30.43 25.61 55.96
CA ILE A 321 29.76 24.34 56.25
C ILE A 321 28.68 24.03 55.20
N GLY A 322 27.85 25.02 54.87
CA GLY A 322 26.79 24.84 53.86
C GLY A 322 27.33 24.58 52.45
N THR A 323 28.40 25.26 52.06
CA THR A 323 29.06 25.00 50.77
C THR A 323 29.78 23.66 50.74
N ALA A 324 30.45 23.25 51.81
CA ALA A 324 31.05 21.91 51.93
C ALA A 324 29.99 20.79 51.84
N LEU A 325 28.84 20.96 52.48
CA LEU A 325 27.70 20.04 52.36
C LEU A 325 27.19 19.96 50.91
N ALA A 326 27.04 21.11 50.23
CA ALA A 326 26.62 21.15 48.83
C ALA A 326 27.62 20.46 47.89
N VAL A 327 28.94 20.62 48.13
CA VAL A 327 29.99 19.88 47.39
C VAL A 327 29.85 18.38 47.61
N PHE A 328 29.69 17.93 48.86
CA PHE A 328 29.53 16.51 49.18
C PHE A 328 28.29 15.89 48.51
N LEU A 329 27.15 16.59 48.55
CA LEU A 329 25.92 16.17 47.86
C LEU A 329 26.12 16.11 46.33
N THR A 330 26.88 17.04 45.77
CA THR A 330 27.21 17.07 44.33
C THR A 330 28.09 15.90 43.93
N ILE A 331 29.10 15.54 44.72
CA ILE A 331 29.93 14.35 44.49
C ILE A 331 29.07 13.08 44.53
N THR A 332 28.20 12.96 45.54
CA THR A 332 27.28 11.83 45.68
C THR A 332 26.36 11.70 44.46
N ARG A 333 25.81 12.83 44.01
CA ARG A 333 24.99 12.94 42.80
C ARG A 333 25.76 12.52 41.55
N GLN A 334 27.03 12.90 41.44
CA GLN A 334 27.88 12.54 40.29
C GLN A 334 28.19 11.04 40.25
N ILE A 335 28.44 10.40 41.40
CA ILE A 335 28.68 8.95 41.49
C ILE A 335 27.46 8.16 41.01
N ILE A 336 26.25 8.55 41.42
CA ILE A 336 25.01 7.88 40.98
C ILE A 336 24.83 8.03 39.47
N THR A 337 25.05 9.25 38.94
CA THR A 337 24.91 9.54 37.51
C THR A 337 25.90 8.73 36.67
N ILE A 338 27.16 8.62 37.12
CA ILE A 338 28.18 7.82 36.43
C ILE A 338 27.80 6.33 36.42
N ARG A 339 27.34 5.78 37.54
CA ARG A 339 26.90 4.37 37.62
C ARG A 339 25.73 4.09 36.69
N GLU A 340 24.76 5.00 36.60
CA GLU A 340 23.62 4.87 35.68
C GLU A 340 24.08 4.97 34.22
N ASN A 341 25.00 5.89 33.92
CA ASN A 341 25.56 6.02 32.58
C ASN A 341 26.32 4.75 32.15
N SER A 342 27.14 4.18 33.03
CA SER A 342 27.83 2.90 32.75
C SER A 342 26.83 1.78 32.50
N ARG A 343 25.78 1.66 33.33
CA ARG A 343 24.73 0.65 33.13
C ARG A 343 24.00 0.82 31.79
N LEU A 344 23.67 2.05 31.42
CA LEU A 344 23.00 2.34 30.15
C LEU A 344 23.89 2.01 28.96
N VAL A 345 25.20 2.24 29.06
CA VAL A 345 26.17 1.83 28.04
C VAL A 345 26.21 0.30 27.92
N ASP A 346 26.19 -0.43 29.04
CA ASP A 346 26.16 -1.90 29.02
C ASP A 346 24.87 -2.43 28.39
N GLU A 347 23.71 -1.88 28.76
CA GLU A 347 22.41 -2.24 28.15
C GLU A 347 22.38 -1.93 26.65
N LEU A 348 22.99 -0.81 26.24
CA LEU A 348 23.12 -0.44 24.82
C LEU A 348 24.01 -1.43 24.07
N ASN A 349 25.15 -1.82 24.64
CA ASN A 349 26.05 -2.79 24.03
C ASN A 349 25.36 -4.15 23.86
N VAL A 350 24.64 -4.63 24.89
CA VAL A 350 23.85 -5.88 24.79
C VAL A 350 22.77 -5.77 23.71
N ALA A 351 22.09 -4.63 23.59
CA ALA A 351 21.10 -4.41 22.54
C ALA A 351 21.75 -4.38 21.14
N TYR A 352 22.93 -3.78 21.02
CA TYR A 352 23.70 -3.75 19.78
C TYR A 352 24.14 -5.15 19.34
N ASP A 353 24.61 -5.96 20.29
CA ASP A 353 24.98 -7.35 20.04
C ASP A 353 23.77 -8.19 19.59
N ARG A 354 22.62 -8.04 20.25
CA ARG A 354 21.36 -8.70 19.81
C ARG A 354 20.93 -8.32 18.41
N LEU A 355 21.10 -7.04 18.03
CA LEU A 355 20.79 -6.59 16.67
C LEU A 355 21.75 -7.21 15.65
N ARG A 356 23.03 -7.30 15.99
CA ARG A 356 24.04 -7.92 15.15
C ARG A 356 23.77 -9.41 14.95
N ASP A 357 23.42 -10.13 16.01
CA ASP A 357 23.05 -11.56 15.94
C ASP A 357 21.78 -11.78 15.11
N ASN A 358 20.77 -10.93 15.27
CA ASN A 358 19.57 -11.01 14.45
C ASN A 358 19.87 -10.73 12.97
N ALA A 359 20.75 -9.78 12.68
CA ALA A 359 21.16 -9.47 11.31
C ALA A 359 21.88 -10.66 10.65
N SER A 360 22.81 -11.31 11.35
CA SER A 360 23.53 -12.47 10.81
C SER A 360 22.59 -13.66 10.57
N ILE A 361 21.67 -13.94 11.50
CA ILE A 361 20.65 -15.01 11.33
C ILE A 361 19.73 -14.72 10.14
N LEU A 362 19.37 -13.45 9.92
CA LEU A 362 18.56 -13.06 8.77
C LEU A 362 19.33 -13.21 7.46
N GLU A 363 20.60 -12.79 7.42
CA GLU A 363 21.46 -12.97 6.25
C GLU A 363 21.59 -14.45 5.87
N GLU A 364 21.81 -15.33 6.85
CA GLU A 364 21.87 -16.78 6.62
C GLU A 364 20.57 -17.31 6.03
N ARG A 365 19.42 -16.93 6.60
CA ARG A 365 18.10 -17.31 6.08
C ARG A 365 17.84 -16.81 4.66
N VAL A 366 18.27 -15.60 4.33
CA VAL A 366 18.12 -15.04 2.98
C VAL A 366 18.96 -15.83 1.99
N VAL A 367 20.20 -16.17 2.32
CA VAL A 367 21.06 -16.99 1.45
C VAL A 367 20.47 -18.38 1.24
N GLU A 368 19.97 -19.02 2.29
CA GLU A 368 19.33 -20.34 2.22
C GLU A 368 18.08 -20.31 1.33
N ARG A 369 17.19 -19.32 1.51
CA ARG A 369 15.98 -19.18 0.69
C ARG A 369 16.28 -18.82 -0.76
N THR A 370 17.32 -18.03 -1.00
CA THR A 370 17.74 -17.70 -2.36
C THR A 370 18.21 -18.95 -3.10
N ARG A 371 19.02 -19.80 -2.46
CA ARG A 371 19.47 -21.08 -3.06
C ARG A 371 18.31 -22.04 -3.36
N GLU A 372 17.34 -22.11 -2.47
CA GLU A 372 16.17 -22.98 -2.68
C GLU A 372 15.30 -22.47 -3.84
N LEU A 373 15.06 -21.15 -3.93
CA LEU A 373 14.33 -20.53 -5.03
C LEU A 373 15.06 -20.70 -6.38
N GLU A 374 16.39 -20.55 -6.41
CA GLU A 374 17.19 -20.82 -7.60
C GLU A 374 17.08 -22.29 -8.05
N GLY A 375 17.07 -23.22 -7.09
CA GLY A 375 16.85 -24.64 -7.34
C GLY A 375 15.46 -24.93 -7.95
N GLN A 376 14.40 -24.32 -7.43
CA GLN A 376 13.06 -24.43 -8.00
C GLN A 376 12.96 -23.82 -9.40
N THR A 377 13.51 -22.63 -9.59
CA THR A 377 13.47 -21.91 -10.87
C THR A 377 14.18 -22.70 -11.98
N THR A 378 15.32 -23.32 -11.65
CA THR A 378 16.07 -24.18 -12.57
C THR A 378 15.28 -25.42 -13.00
N ARG A 379 14.57 -26.06 -12.06
CA ARG A 379 13.72 -27.23 -12.36
C ARG A 379 12.55 -26.87 -13.26
N LEU A 380 11.86 -25.76 -12.97
CA LEU A 380 10.75 -25.25 -13.80
C LEU A 380 11.23 -24.87 -15.20
N HIS A 381 12.39 -24.24 -15.32
CA HIS A 381 12.97 -23.89 -16.62
C HIS A 381 13.27 -25.13 -17.47
N LEU A 382 13.79 -26.20 -16.85
CA LEU A 382 14.10 -27.45 -17.53
C LEU A 382 12.82 -28.16 -18.01
N ALA A 383 11.79 -28.24 -17.16
CA ALA A 383 10.50 -28.82 -17.52
C ALA A 383 9.83 -28.02 -18.67
N ALA A 384 9.87 -26.69 -18.60
CA ALA A 384 9.32 -25.83 -19.65
C ALA A 384 10.12 -25.89 -20.96
N GLN A 385 11.43 -26.13 -20.92
CA GLN A 385 12.25 -26.32 -22.12
C GLN A 385 11.89 -27.64 -22.82
N ILE A 386 11.74 -28.72 -22.05
CA ILE A 386 11.34 -30.03 -22.56
C ILE A 386 9.96 -29.98 -23.22
N ALA A 387 9.00 -29.30 -22.59
CA ALA A 387 7.67 -29.06 -23.16
C ALA A 387 7.71 -28.30 -24.50
N ARG A 388 8.62 -27.33 -24.65
CA ARG A 388 8.77 -26.56 -25.89
C ARG A 388 9.35 -27.38 -27.03
N ASP A 389 10.33 -28.25 -26.75
CA ASP A 389 10.95 -29.09 -27.77
C ASP A 389 9.93 -30.10 -28.34
N VAL A 390 9.06 -30.64 -27.48
CA VAL A 390 7.95 -31.53 -27.86
C VAL A 390 6.87 -30.82 -28.69
N ALA A 391 6.56 -29.55 -28.39
CA ALA A 391 5.53 -28.77 -29.08
C ALA A 391 5.91 -28.30 -30.51
N SER A 392 7.05 -28.74 -31.05
CA SER A 392 7.54 -28.35 -32.37
C SER A 392 7.07 -29.25 -33.53
N ALA A 393 6.41 -30.37 -33.22
CA ALA A 393 5.88 -31.31 -34.21
C ALA A 393 4.61 -30.77 -34.90
N ARG A 394 4.53 -30.92 -36.23
CA ARG A 394 3.36 -30.52 -37.04
C ARG A 394 2.26 -31.57 -37.11
N ASP A 395 2.57 -32.79 -36.69
CA ASP A 395 1.71 -33.96 -36.78
C ASP A 395 1.43 -34.50 -35.38
N LEU A 396 0.15 -34.74 -35.08
CA LEU A 396 -0.29 -35.13 -33.74
C LEU A 396 0.25 -36.50 -33.34
N GLU A 397 0.24 -37.47 -34.27
CA GLU A 397 0.72 -38.84 -34.02
C GLU A 397 2.22 -38.84 -33.71
N SER A 398 3.03 -38.21 -34.57
CA SER A 398 4.47 -38.10 -34.35
C SER A 398 4.82 -37.37 -33.05
N MET A 399 4.05 -36.34 -32.67
CA MET A 399 4.25 -35.62 -31.41
C MET A 399 3.99 -36.52 -30.20
N LEU A 400 2.87 -37.26 -30.20
CA LEU A 400 2.50 -38.15 -29.10
C LEU A 400 3.51 -39.29 -28.95
N ASP A 401 4.00 -39.86 -30.05
CA ASP A 401 5.03 -40.89 -30.04
C ASP A 401 6.38 -40.39 -29.48
N GLN A 402 6.80 -39.19 -29.90
CA GLN A 402 8.03 -38.58 -29.37
C GLN A 402 7.90 -38.25 -27.87
N SER A 403 6.74 -37.73 -27.46
CA SER A 403 6.46 -37.38 -26.07
C SER A 403 6.54 -38.61 -25.16
N THR A 404 5.87 -39.69 -25.56
CA THR A 404 5.80 -40.92 -24.78
C THR A 404 7.14 -41.65 -24.76
N ASN A 405 7.90 -41.70 -25.87
CA ASN A 405 9.28 -42.19 -25.86
C ASN A 405 10.17 -41.41 -24.89
N PHE A 406 10.09 -40.07 -24.93
CA PHE A 406 10.90 -39.23 -24.06
C PHE A 406 10.57 -39.45 -22.58
N ILE A 407 9.27 -39.52 -22.23
CA ILE A 407 8.83 -39.80 -20.86
C ILE A 407 9.35 -41.16 -20.39
N LEU A 408 9.21 -42.20 -21.23
CA LEU A 408 9.68 -43.55 -20.91
C LEU A 408 11.19 -43.56 -20.60
N GLU A 409 12.01 -43.02 -21.50
CA GLU A 409 13.48 -43.06 -21.39
C GLU A 409 14.00 -42.18 -20.26
N ARG A 410 13.46 -40.96 -20.12
CA ARG A 410 13.99 -39.98 -19.18
C ARG A 410 13.69 -40.33 -17.72
N PHE A 411 12.50 -40.84 -17.47
CA PHE A 411 12.04 -41.23 -16.15
C PHE A 411 12.24 -42.72 -15.84
N LYS A 412 12.83 -43.48 -16.78
CA LYS A 412 13.14 -44.92 -16.66
C LYS A 412 11.91 -45.74 -16.25
N LEU A 413 10.79 -45.48 -16.93
CA LEU A 413 9.50 -46.09 -16.62
C LEU A 413 9.36 -47.46 -17.30
N TYR A 414 8.54 -48.33 -16.72
CA TYR A 414 8.22 -49.64 -17.31
C TYR A 414 7.27 -49.49 -18.50
N HIS A 415 6.29 -48.60 -18.40
CA HIS A 415 5.37 -48.27 -19.48
C HIS A 415 4.88 -46.83 -19.37
N THR A 416 4.48 -46.26 -20.51
CA THR A 416 3.75 -45.00 -20.57
C THR A 416 2.81 -45.03 -21.77
N GLY A 417 1.64 -44.43 -21.62
CA GLY A 417 0.65 -44.26 -22.67
C GLY A 417 -0.06 -42.92 -22.57
N ILE A 418 -0.44 -42.35 -23.71
CA ILE A 418 -1.35 -41.20 -23.74
C ILE A 418 -2.69 -41.67 -24.26
N TYR A 419 -3.72 -41.51 -23.42
CA TYR A 419 -5.11 -41.73 -23.77
C TYR A 419 -5.77 -40.41 -24.13
N LEU A 420 -6.49 -40.36 -25.25
CA LEU A 420 -7.26 -39.18 -25.68
C LEU A 420 -8.75 -39.48 -25.63
N LEU A 421 -9.55 -38.47 -25.28
CA LEU A 421 -11.01 -38.58 -25.34
C LEU A 421 -11.48 -38.62 -26.80
N ASP A 422 -12.41 -39.52 -27.09
CA ASP A 422 -13.09 -39.60 -28.37
C ASP A 422 -13.95 -38.34 -28.64
N GLN A 423 -14.48 -38.21 -29.86
CA GLN A 423 -15.27 -37.04 -30.25
C GLN A 423 -16.57 -36.87 -29.44
N LYS A 424 -17.07 -37.94 -28.82
CA LYS A 424 -18.29 -37.92 -28.01
C LYS A 424 -18.01 -37.66 -26.52
N GLY A 425 -16.75 -37.79 -26.08
CA GLY A 425 -16.35 -37.67 -24.69
C GLY A 425 -16.73 -38.87 -23.83
N GLU A 426 -17.04 -40.02 -24.45
CA GLU A 426 -17.54 -41.21 -23.74
C GLU A 426 -16.41 -42.21 -23.46
N ARG A 427 -15.37 -42.21 -24.30
CA ARG A 427 -14.30 -43.21 -24.24
C ARG A 427 -12.92 -42.59 -24.35
N LEU A 428 -11.97 -43.18 -23.63
CA LEU A 428 -10.54 -42.91 -23.69
C LEU A 428 -9.89 -43.93 -24.63
N VAL A 429 -9.27 -43.44 -25.70
CA VAL A 429 -8.58 -44.24 -26.71
C VAL A 429 -7.08 -44.12 -26.47
N LEU A 430 -6.36 -45.24 -26.38
CA LEU A 430 -4.89 -45.20 -26.32
C LEU A 430 -4.33 -44.70 -27.64
N ALA A 431 -3.79 -43.48 -27.65
CA ALA A 431 -3.35 -42.79 -28.85
C ALA A 431 -1.86 -43.00 -29.15
N ALA A 432 -1.02 -43.16 -28.11
CA ALA A 432 0.41 -43.42 -28.29
C ALA A 432 1.01 -44.18 -27.11
N SER A 433 1.97 -45.05 -27.40
CA SER A 433 2.82 -45.71 -26.42
C SER A 433 4.06 -46.32 -27.09
N PRO A 434 5.25 -46.11 -26.53
CA PRO A 434 6.52 -46.60 -27.09
C PRO A 434 6.80 -48.07 -26.78
N THR A 435 6.12 -48.68 -25.80
CA THR A 435 6.42 -50.06 -25.40
C THR A 435 5.79 -51.07 -26.35
N LYS A 436 6.37 -52.29 -26.40
CA LYS A 436 5.81 -53.39 -27.20
C LYS A 436 4.37 -53.71 -26.80
N ALA A 437 4.08 -53.70 -25.49
CA ALA A 437 2.74 -53.92 -24.95
C ALA A 437 1.76 -52.82 -25.42
N GLY A 438 2.13 -51.54 -25.32
CA GLY A 438 1.24 -50.48 -25.75
C GLY A 438 1.07 -50.38 -27.26
N ARG A 439 2.09 -50.69 -28.07
CA ARG A 439 1.91 -50.83 -29.53
C ARG A 439 0.93 -51.94 -29.89
N GLN A 440 0.93 -53.04 -29.14
CA GLN A 440 -0.06 -54.10 -29.32
C GLN A 440 -1.47 -53.61 -28.91
N MET A 441 -1.60 -52.89 -27.80
CA MET A 441 -2.88 -52.29 -27.38
C MET A 441 -3.44 -51.29 -28.41
N ILE A 442 -2.58 -50.48 -29.03
CA ILE A 442 -2.98 -49.56 -30.10
C ILE A 442 -3.47 -50.35 -31.33
N ALA A 443 -2.76 -51.41 -31.72
CA ALA A 443 -3.18 -52.27 -32.85
C ALA A 443 -4.51 -52.99 -32.60
N GLU A 444 -4.86 -53.22 -31.32
CA GLU A 444 -6.12 -53.82 -30.88
C GLU A 444 -7.24 -52.77 -30.64
N ASP A 445 -7.03 -51.49 -30.99
CA ASP A 445 -7.97 -50.37 -30.74
C ASP A 445 -8.44 -50.31 -29.28
N HIS A 446 -7.47 -50.36 -28.35
CA HIS A 446 -7.76 -50.37 -26.92
C HIS A 446 -8.49 -49.11 -26.46
N ARG A 447 -9.68 -49.31 -25.86
CA ARG A 447 -10.60 -48.26 -25.43
C ARG A 447 -11.10 -48.52 -24.02
N LEU A 448 -11.13 -47.47 -23.22
CA LEU A 448 -11.65 -47.48 -21.85
C LEU A 448 -12.88 -46.59 -21.76
N ASP A 449 -13.89 -47.02 -21.02
CA ASP A 449 -15.06 -46.19 -20.71
C ASP A 449 -14.66 -45.10 -19.71
N ILE A 450 -15.08 -43.85 -19.94
CA ILE A 450 -14.80 -42.76 -19.00
C ILE A 450 -15.43 -43.02 -17.62
N ASN A 451 -16.56 -43.73 -17.56
CA ASN A 451 -17.23 -44.14 -16.32
C ASN A 451 -16.70 -45.47 -15.75
N GLY A 452 -15.62 -45.99 -16.31
CA GLY A 452 -14.95 -47.19 -15.82
C GLY A 452 -14.41 -47.03 -14.40
N GLU A 453 -14.20 -48.16 -13.71
CA GLU A 453 -13.74 -48.16 -12.31
C GLU A 453 -12.22 -47.94 -12.17
N GLY A 454 -11.46 -48.11 -13.25
CA GLY A 454 -9.99 -48.03 -13.26
C GLY A 454 -9.43 -46.61 -13.08
N ILE A 455 -8.15 -46.52 -12.69
CA ILE A 455 -7.53 -45.25 -12.29
C ILE A 455 -7.40 -44.24 -13.43
N ILE A 456 -7.22 -44.70 -14.67
CA ILE A 456 -7.17 -43.86 -15.87
C ILE A 456 -8.53 -43.17 -16.07
N SER A 457 -9.62 -43.92 -16.03
CA SER A 457 -10.99 -43.39 -16.09
C SER A 457 -11.29 -42.45 -14.91
N ARG A 458 -10.83 -42.78 -13.70
CA ARG A 458 -11.01 -41.93 -12.51
C ARG A 458 -10.26 -40.61 -12.63
N ALA A 459 -9.04 -40.60 -13.15
CA ALA A 459 -8.27 -39.38 -13.40
C ALA A 459 -8.98 -38.50 -14.45
N ALA A 460 -9.52 -39.10 -15.51
CA ALA A 460 -10.31 -38.39 -16.52
C ALA A 460 -11.64 -37.82 -15.99
N LEU A 461 -12.30 -38.49 -15.04
CA LEU A 461 -13.56 -38.01 -14.45
C LEU A 461 -13.34 -36.91 -13.40
N THR A 462 -12.37 -37.14 -12.50
CA THR A 462 -12.15 -36.23 -11.36
C THR A 462 -11.30 -35.04 -11.75
N GLY A 463 -10.47 -35.17 -12.78
CA GLY A 463 -9.43 -34.21 -13.09
C GLY A 463 -8.33 -34.18 -12.03
N GLU A 464 -8.26 -35.11 -11.09
CA GLU A 464 -7.16 -35.14 -10.13
C GLU A 464 -6.20 -36.27 -10.48
N PRO A 465 -4.87 -36.09 -10.28
CA PRO A 465 -3.91 -37.15 -10.49
C PRO A 465 -4.20 -38.33 -9.54
N ARG A 466 -4.03 -39.55 -10.04
CA ARG A 466 -4.24 -40.78 -9.28
C ARG A 466 -3.01 -41.64 -9.32
N VAL A 467 -2.64 -42.22 -8.17
CA VAL A 467 -1.54 -43.17 -8.06
C VAL A 467 -2.10 -44.45 -7.46
N LEU A 468 -1.84 -45.56 -8.12
CA LEU A 468 -2.17 -46.90 -7.68
C LEU A 468 -0.90 -47.56 -7.15
N ARG A 469 -0.96 -48.04 -5.91
CA ARG A 469 0.18 -48.68 -5.23
C ARG A 469 -0.04 -50.19 -5.12
N ASP A 470 1.03 -50.98 -5.21
CA ASP A 470 0.99 -52.46 -5.27
C ASP A 470 0.18 -53.14 -4.13
N HIS A 471 0.03 -52.46 -2.99
CA HIS A 471 -0.67 -52.97 -1.81
C HIS A 471 -2.18 -52.64 -1.77
N GLU A 472 -2.68 -51.82 -2.70
CA GLU A 472 -4.09 -51.44 -2.72
C GLU A 472 -4.98 -52.57 -3.29
N PRO A 473 -6.21 -52.77 -2.77
CA PRO A 473 -7.12 -53.81 -3.25
C PRO A 473 -7.42 -53.73 -4.75
N ASP A 474 -7.51 -52.51 -5.28
CA ASP A 474 -7.81 -52.22 -6.68
C ASP A 474 -6.63 -52.57 -7.60
N ALA A 475 -5.39 -52.61 -7.08
CA ALA A 475 -4.17 -52.93 -7.83
C ALA A 475 -4.14 -54.36 -8.39
N ARG A 476 -4.97 -55.27 -7.86
CA ARG A 476 -5.11 -56.64 -8.38
C ARG A 476 -6.22 -56.77 -9.41
N ARG A 477 -7.21 -55.87 -9.39
CA ARG A 477 -8.39 -55.91 -10.25
C ARG A 477 -8.13 -55.30 -11.62
N ASP A 478 -7.29 -54.26 -11.66
CA ASP A 478 -7.00 -53.47 -12.87
C ASP A 478 -5.70 -53.90 -13.59
N ARG A 479 -5.12 -55.06 -13.24
CA ARG A 479 -3.90 -55.56 -13.89
C ARG A 479 -4.14 -55.89 -15.36
N ASN A 480 -3.58 -55.06 -16.23
CA ASN A 480 -3.52 -55.35 -17.65
C ASN A 480 -2.64 -56.58 -17.92
N HIS A 481 -3.20 -57.60 -18.57
CA HIS A 481 -2.50 -58.85 -18.89
C HIS A 481 -1.24 -58.64 -19.76
N LEU A 482 -1.19 -57.55 -20.53
CA LEU A 482 -0.02 -57.19 -21.36
C LEU A 482 1.09 -56.49 -20.57
N LEU A 483 0.83 -56.08 -19.32
CA LEU A 483 1.78 -55.39 -18.43
C LEU A 483 1.89 -56.11 -17.07
N PRO A 484 2.28 -57.41 -17.04
CA PRO A 484 2.19 -58.26 -15.85
C PRO A 484 3.12 -57.84 -14.70
N ASN A 485 4.16 -57.04 -15.01
CA ASN A 485 5.14 -56.57 -14.04
C ASN A 485 4.80 -55.20 -13.44
N THR A 486 3.64 -54.61 -13.76
CA THR A 486 3.22 -53.35 -13.14
C THR A 486 3.06 -53.53 -11.64
N ARG A 487 3.77 -52.71 -10.86
CA ARG A 487 3.71 -52.66 -9.40
C ARG A 487 3.31 -51.29 -8.87
N SER A 488 3.47 -50.24 -9.66
CA SER A 488 2.90 -48.91 -9.39
C SER A 488 2.44 -48.27 -10.69
N GLU A 489 1.35 -47.50 -10.63
CA GLU A 489 0.80 -46.80 -11.79
C GLU A 489 0.39 -45.38 -11.39
N MET A 490 0.59 -44.41 -12.27
CA MET A 490 0.16 -43.03 -12.08
C MET A 490 -0.59 -42.55 -13.33
N ALA A 491 -1.83 -42.12 -13.12
CA ALA A 491 -2.70 -41.55 -14.13
C ALA A 491 -2.85 -40.04 -13.90
N LEU A 492 -2.43 -39.25 -14.88
CA LEU A 492 -2.35 -37.80 -14.85
C LEU A 492 -3.32 -37.21 -15.89
N PRO A 493 -4.30 -36.41 -15.47
CA PRO A 493 -5.24 -35.80 -16.40
C PRO A 493 -4.53 -34.78 -17.31
N LEU A 494 -4.78 -34.87 -18.62
CA LEU A 494 -4.38 -33.88 -19.61
C LEU A 494 -5.46 -32.79 -19.67
N LYS A 495 -5.18 -31.63 -19.08
CA LYS A 495 -6.13 -30.53 -18.96
C LYS A 495 -5.72 -29.31 -19.78
N VAL A 496 -6.69 -28.73 -20.47
CA VAL A 496 -6.56 -27.42 -21.10
C VAL A 496 -7.68 -26.54 -20.58
N GLU A 497 -7.30 -25.43 -19.92
CA GLU A 497 -8.22 -24.58 -19.16
C GLU A 497 -9.04 -25.40 -18.14
N ASN A 498 -10.34 -25.57 -18.38
CA ASN A 498 -11.26 -26.31 -17.52
C ASN A 498 -11.74 -27.64 -18.15
N ARG A 499 -11.13 -28.07 -19.26
CA ARG A 499 -11.54 -29.27 -20.00
C ARG A 499 -10.44 -30.32 -19.99
N ILE A 500 -10.83 -31.54 -19.66
CA ILE A 500 -9.97 -32.73 -19.77
C ILE A 500 -10.03 -33.20 -21.22
N ILE A 501 -8.88 -33.40 -21.84
CA ILE A 501 -8.76 -33.88 -23.23
C ILE A 501 -8.20 -35.30 -23.32
N GLY A 502 -7.70 -35.83 -22.21
CA GLY A 502 -7.08 -37.15 -22.14
C GLY A 502 -6.42 -37.43 -20.79
N VAL A 503 -5.63 -38.50 -20.73
CA VAL A 503 -4.87 -38.93 -19.56
C VAL A 503 -3.50 -39.42 -20.00
N LEU A 504 -2.45 -38.94 -19.34
CA LEU A 504 -1.11 -39.52 -19.40
C LEU A 504 -1.03 -40.60 -18.33
N ASP A 505 -0.71 -41.81 -18.75
CA ASP A 505 -0.58 -42.98 -17.91
C ASP A 505 0.88 -43.44 -17.88
N VAL A 506 1.39 -43.77 -16.70
CA VAL A 506 2.76 -44.23 -16.49
C VAL A 506 2.82 -45.36 -15.47
N HIS A 507 3.62 -46.38 -15.77
CA HIS A 507 3.77 -47.57 -14.93
C HIS A 507 5.23 -47.75 -14.53
N SER A 508 5.42 -48.32 -13.33
CA SER A 508 6.69 -48.78 -12.81
C SER A 508 6.61 -50.26 -12.42
N ASP A 509 7.71 -50.98 -12.60
CA ASP A 509 7.92 -52.34 -12.12
C ASP A 509 8.42 -52.38 -10.66
N LEU A 510 8.61 -51.21 -10.04
CA LEU A 510 8.90 -51.04 -8.62
C LEU A 510 7.63 -50.72 -7.83
N PRO A 511 7.47 -51.25 -6.60
CA PRO A 511 6.38 -50.88 -5.71
C PRO A 511 6.62 -49.48 -5.12
N ASP A 512 5.54 -48.71 -4.93
CA ASP A 512 5.57 -47.34 -4.39
C ASP A 512 6.58 -46.42 -5.09
N ALA A 513 6.69 -46.54 -6.42
CA ALA A 513 7.71 -45.87 -7.22
C ALA A 513 7.55 -44.36 -7.37
N PHE A 514 6.41 -43.80 -6.96
CA PHE A 514 6.02 -42.42 -7.22
C PHE A 514 5.72 -41.68 -5.91
N ASP A 515 6.50 -40.64 -5.62
CA ASP A 515 6.27 -39.76 -4.47
C ASP A 515 5.47 -38.49 -4.86
N GLU A 516 5.15 -37.63 -3.88
CA GLU A 516 4.40 -36.39 -4.15
C GLU A 516 5.13 -35.41 -5.08
N ASN A 517 6.48 -35.43 -5.05
CA ASN A 517 7.28 -34.59 -5.91
C ASN A 517 7.26 -35.12 -7.36
N ASP A 518 7.28 -36.44 -7.56
CA ASP A 518 7.12 -37.07 -8.87
C ASP A 518 5.75 -36.75 -9.48
N ILE A 519 4.67 -36.84 -8.69
CA ILE A 519 3.32 -36.45 -9.13
C ILE A 519 3.32 -34.99 -9.59
N THR A 520 3.93 -34.09 -8.82
CA THR A 520 3.96 -32.66 -9.14
C THR A 520 4.72 -32.40 -10.44
N VAL A 521 5.90 -33.00 -10.62
CA VAL A 521 6.71 -32.83 -11.84
C VAL A 521 6.00 -33.42 -13.06
N MET A 522 5.41 -34.61 -12.92
CA MET A 522 4.73 -35.28 -14.02
C MET A 522 3.40 -34.61 -14.38
N GLN A 523 2.67 -34.01 -13.43
CA GLN A 523 1.49 -33.20 -13.72
C GLN A 523 1.85 -31.94 -14.51
N ILE A 524 2.96 -31.26 -14.18
CA ILE A 524 3.44 -30.12 -14.97
C ILE A 524 3.72 -30.55 -16.42
N LEU A 525 4.33 -31.73 -16.63
CA LEU A 525 4.54 -32.27 -17.97
C LEU A 525 3.22 -32.59 -18.68
N ALA A 526 2.27 -33.22 -17.98
CA ALA A 526 0.94 -33.54 -18.49
C ALA A 526 0.18 -32.27 -18.94
N ASP A 527 0.22 -31.20 -18.14
CA ASP A 527 -0.42 -29.92 -18.47
C ASP A 527 0.18 -29.29 -19.74
N GLN A 528 1.51 -29.34 -19.88
CA GLN A 528 2.17 -28.83 -21.08
C GLN A 528 1.88 -29.68 -22.32
N LEU A 529 1.85 -31.00 -22.18
CA LEU A 529 1.45 -31.91 -23.25
C LEU A 529 0.01 -31.66 -23.67
N ALA A 530 -0.89 -31.40 -22.72
CA ALA A 530 -2.28 -31.13 -23.02
C ALA A 530 -2.44 -29.90 -23.92
N ILE A 531 -1.75 -28.81 -23.59
CA ILE A 531 -1.73 -27.58 -24.39
C ILE A 531 -1.18 -27.85 -25.80
N ALA A 532 -0.08 -28.62 -25.91
CA ALA A 532 0.52 -28.96 -27.20
C ALA A 532 -0.41 -29.81 -28.07
N ILE A 533 -1.06 -30.83 -27.48
CA ILE A 533 -2.05 -31.71 -28.14
C ILE A 533 -3.21 -30.89 -28.69
N GLU A 534 -3.80 -30.02 -27.88
CA GLU A 534 -4.92 -29.19 -28.31
C GLU A 534 -4.51 -28.24 -29.44
N ARG A 535 -3.33 -27.59 -29.32
CA ARG A 535 -2.81 -26.70 -30.35
C ARG A 535 -2.59 -27.44 -31.68
N THR A 536 -1.98 -28.61 -31.66
CA THR A 536 -1.70 -29.39 -32.88
C THR A 536 -2.99 -29.89 -33.53
N ARG A 537 -3.96 -30.37 -32.73
CA ARG A 537 -5.29 -30.77 -33.21
C ARG A 537 -6.03 -29.61 -33.89
N LEU A 538 -6.02 -28.43 -33.27
CA LEU A 538 -6.65 -27.23 -33.85
C LEU A 538 -5.97 -26.78 -35.16
N LEU A 539 -4.64 -26.86 -35.22
CA LEU A 539 -3.89 -26.53 -36.42
C LEU A 539 -4.20 -27.50 -37.57
N GLN A 540 -4.24 -28.80 -37.30
CA GLN A 540 -4.57 -29.82 -38.30
C GLN A 540 -5.99 -29.63 -38.84
N GLN A 541 -6.98 -29.44 -37.95
CA GLN A 541 -8.36 -29.17 -38.36
C GLN A 541 -8.46 -27.92 -39.24
N THR A 542 -7.73 -26.85 -38.89
CA THR A 542 -7.72 -25.62 -39.69
C THR A 542 -7.13 -25.86 -41.08
N GLN A 543 -6.05 -26.64 -41.18
CA GLN A 543 -5.42 -26.97 -42.45
C GLN A 543 -6.32 -27.84 -43.34
N GLU A 544 -7.00 -28.83 -42.76
CA GLU A 544 -7.97 -29.68 -43.46
C GLU A 544 -9.15 -28.84 -43.99
N ASN A 545 -9.72 -27.99 -43.14
CA ASN A 545 -10.80 -27.07 -43.54
C ASN A 545 -10.36 -26.15 -44.68
N LEU A 546 -9.14 -25.58 -44.62
CA LEU A 546 -8.61 -24.74 -45.71
C LEU A 546 -8.45 -25.53 -47.01
N LYS A 547 -7.98 -26.77 -46.94
CA LYS A 547 -7.82 -27.64 -48.12
C LYS A 547 -9.17 -27.95 -48.77
N GLU A 548 -10.18 -28.30 -47.97
CA GLU A 548 -11.55 -28.54 -48.47
C GLU A 548 -12.15 -27.30 -49.12
N LEU A 549 -12.00 -26.15 -48.47
CA LEU A 549 -12.49 -24.86 -48.95
C LEU A 549 -11.82 -24.46 -50.28
N GLN A 550 -10.50 -24.66 -50.39
CA GLN A 550 -9.75 -24.43 -51.64
C GLN A 550 -10.23 -25.36 -52.77
N GLN A 551 -10.47 -26.64 -52.48
CA GLN A 551 -10.99 -27.59 -53.46
C GLN A 551 -12.41 -27.23 -53.92
N ALA A 552 -13.28 -26.84 -52.99
CA ALA A 552 -14.64 -26.38 -53.29
C ALA A 552 -14.63 -25.13 -54.19
N TYR A 553 -13.82 -24.13 -53.86
CA TYR A 553 -13.67 -22.93 -54.70
C TYR A 553 -13.08 -23.23 -56.08
N GLY A 554 -12.11 -24.15 -56.17
CA GLY A 554 -11.55 -24.59 -57.44
C GLY A 554 -12.60 -25.23 -58.36
N ARG A 555 -13.43 -26.13 -57.83
CA ARG A 555 -14.53 -26.76 -58.59
C ARG A 555 -15.53 -25.73 -59.10
N SER A 556 -16.01 -24.84 -58.22
CA SER A 556 -16.96 -23.78 -58.60
C SER A 556 -16.39 -22.84 -59.68
N THR A 557 -15.10 -22.50 -59.60
CA THR A 557 -14.44 -21.69 -60.63
C THR A 557 -14.47 -22.39 -61.98
N ARG A 558 -14.08 -23.67 -62.02
CA ARG A 558 -14.06 -24.46 -63.25
C ARG A 558 -15.46 -24.58 -63.86
N GLU A 559 -16.47 -24.92 -63.05
CA GLU A 559 -17.86 -25.03 -63.50
C GLU A 559 -18.40 -23.71 -64.06
N GLY A 560 -18.11 -22.58 -63.40
CA GLY A 560 -18.53 -21.26 -63.87
C GLY A 560 -17.91 -20.86 -65.22
N TRP A 561 -16.65 -21.24 -65.46
CA TRP A 561 -15.97 -21.02 -66.75
C TRP A 561 -16.43 -21.99 -67.83
N GLU A 562 -16.61 -23.28 -67.52
CA GLU A 562 -17.16 -24.26 -68.45
C GLU A 562 -18.58 -23.90 -68.87
N SER A 563 -19.41 -23.41 -67.93
CA SER A 563 -20.76 -22.91 -68.21
C SER A 563 -20.74 -21.70 -69.15
N LEU A 564 -19.87 -20.70 -68.92
CA LEU A 564 -19.76 -19.53 -69.81
C LEU A 564 -19.35 -19.96 -71.23
N VAL A 565 -18.34 -20.82 -71.36
CA VAL A 565 -17.86 -21.30 -72.67
C VAL A 565 -18.93 -22.13 -73.39
N GLY A 566 -19.68 -22.97 -72.66
CA GLY A 566 -20.76 -23.80 -73.21
C GLY A 566 -22.05 -23.06 -73.54
N SER A 567 -22.31 -21.91 -72.92
CA SER A 567 -23.56 -21.13 -73.08
C SER A 567 -23.74 -20.47 -74.46
N GLY A 568 -22.69 -20.43 -75.29
CA GLY A 568 -22.70 -19.69 -76.56
C GLY A 568 -22.63 -18.17 -76.43
N LEU A 569 -22.53 -17.63 -75.20
CA LEU A 569 -22.31 -16.20 -74.94
C LEU A 569 -20.98 -15.71 -75.52
N LEU A 570 -19.97 -16.57 -75.53
CA LEU A 570 -18.69 -16.30 -76.19
C LEU A 570 -18.78 -16.65 -77.68
N LYS A 571 -18.95 -15.63 -78.54
CA LYS A 571 -18.93 -15.79 -80.00
C LYS A 571 -17.63 -16.41 -80.54
N ASN A 572 -16.51 -16.18 -79.84
CA ASN A 572 -15.18 -16.70 -80.18
C ASN A 572 -14.47 -17.17 -78.89
N ALA A 573 -13.81 -18.34 -78.93
CA ALA A 573 -13.09 -18.90 -77.78
C ALA A 573 -11.75 -18.19 -77.49
N GLY A 574 -11.20 -17.47 -78.48
CA GLY A 574 -10.01 -16.67 -78.30
C GLY A 574 -9.64 -15.89 -79.56
N TYR A 575 -8.52 -15.16 -79.47
CA TYR A 575 -7.99 -14.34 -80.57
C TYR A 575 -6.50 -14.61 -80.78
N ARG A 576 -6.05 -14.56 -82.03
CA ARG A 576 -4.64 -14.61 -82.43
C ARG A 576 -4.28 -13.34 -83.19
N PHE A 577 -3.12 -12.79 -82.89
CA PHE A 577 -2.54 -11.66 -83.63
C PHE A 577 -1.24 -12.11 -84.32
N ASP A 578 -1.16 -11.95 -85.64
CA ASP A 578 -0.02 -12.35 -86.47
C ASP A 578 0.86 -11.16 -86.90
N ASN A 579 0.83 -10.07 -86.14
CA ASN A 579 1.42 -8.75 -86.43
C ASN A 579 0.74 -7.95 -87.56
N VAL A 580 -0.27 -8.52 -88.25
CA VAL A 580 -0.98 -7.82 -89.34
C VAL A 580 -2.49 -7.81 -89.10
N ARG A 581 -3.08 -8.89 -88.59
CA ARG A 581 -4.53 -9.03 -88.36
C ARG A 581 -4.85 -9.76 -87.06
N ILE A 582 -6.01 -9.47 -86.49
CA ILE A 582 -6.61 -10.23 -85.38
C ILE A 582 -7.57 -11.27 -85.99
N GLN A 583 -7.35 -12.55 -85.69
CA GLN A 583 -8.19 -13.66 -86.14
C GLN A 583 -8.81 -14.38 -84.93
N SER A 584 -10.09 -14.74 -85.03
CA SER A 584 -10.76 -15.56 -84.01
C SER A 584 -10.27 -17.01 -84.09
N ILE A 585 -9.94 -17.61 -82.95
CA ILE A 585 -9.58 -19.01 -82.83
C ILE A 585 -10.64 -19.76 -82.01
N LYS A 586 -10.94 -20.99 -82.42
CA LYS A 586 -11.87 -21.88 -81.72
C LYS A 586 -11.17 -22.95 -80.89
N THR A 587 -9.95 -23.35 -81.27
CA THR A 587 -9.13 -24.35 -80.59
C THR A 587 -7.79 -23.78 -80.17
N ALA A 588 -7.30 -24.23 -79.01
CA ALA A 588 -5.98 -23.87 -78.53
C ALA A 588 -4.89 -24.50 -79.42
N PRO A 589 -3.72 -23.86 -79.61
CA PRO A 589 -2.55 -24.49 -80.22
C PRO A 589 -2.10 -25.73 -79.40
N GLU A 590 -1.44 -26.70 -80.02
CA GLU A 590 -1.01 -27.96 -79.37
C GLU A 590 -0.18 -27.74 -78.08
N LEU A 591 0.77 -26.80 -78.11
CA LEU A 591 1.55 -26.39 -76.93
C LEU A 591 0.69 -25.78 -75.81
N GLY A 592 -0.45 -25.21 -76.18
CA GLY A 592 -1.40 -24.61 -75.26
C GLY A 592 -2.16 -25.64 -74.43
N GLU A 593 -2.55 -26.77 -75.03
CA GLU A 593 -3.20 -27.87 -74.31
C GLU A 593 -2.27 -28.50 -73.28
N GLU A 594 -1.00 -28.70 -73.66
CA GLU A 594 0.04 -29.22 -72.76
C GLU A 594 0.26 -28.27 -71.56
N ALA A 595 0.27 -26.95 -71.80
CA ALA A 595 0.40 -25.94 -70.74
C ALA A 595 -0.83 -25.88 -69.82
N MET A 596 -2.04 -26.09 -70.36
CA MET A 596 -3.27 -26.14 -69.56
C MET A 596 -3.32 -27.38 -68.67
N GLN A 597 -2.93 -28.55 -69.18
CA GLN A 597 -2.91 -29.82 -68.44
C GLN A 597 -1.82 -29.85 -67.36
N SER A 598 -0.60 -29.40 -67.70
CA SER A 598 0.51 -29.33 -66.75
C SER A 598 0.34 -28.22 -65.72
N GLY A 599 -0.45 -27.19 -66.06
CA GLY A 599 -0.56 -25.97 -65.27
C GLY A 599 0.79 -25.28 -65.10
N LYS A 600 1.74 -25.41 -66.04
CA LYS A 600 3.01 -24.70 -65.99
C LYS A 600 3.28 -24.01 -67.33
N PRO A 601 4.02 -22.90 -67.34
CA PRO A 601 4.53 -22.30 -68.57
C PRO A 601 5.40 -23.31 -69.33
N ILE A 602 5.11 -23.53 -70.62
CA ILE A 602 5.87 -24.42 -71.50
C ILE A 602 6.50 -23.57 -72.59
N VAL A 603 7.82 -23.70 -72.77
CA VAL A 603 8.55 -23.02 -73.84
C VAL A 603 9.23 -24.06 -74.72
N ARG A 604 8.94 -24.03 -76.02
CA ARG A 604 9.53 -24.94 -77.01
C ARG A 604 10.17 -24.12 -78.13
N SER A 605 11.42 -24.43 -78.48
CA SER A 605 12.10 -23.83 -79.63
C SER A 605 11.71 -24.60 -80.90
N GLU A 606 11.16 -23.93 -81.90
CA GLU A 606 10.92 -24.48 -83.23
C GLU A 606 12.15 -24.26 -84.12
N ASN A 607 12.72 -25.34 -84.66
CA ASN A 607 13.73 -25.28 -85.72
C ASN A 607 13.02 -25.27 -87.08
N GLY A 608 12.70 -24.08 -87.59
CA GLY A 608 12.24 -23.93 -88.98
C GLY A 608 13.40 -24.03 -89.98
N ASN A 609 13.13 -24.55 -91.18
CA ASN A 609 14.09 -24.73 -92.27
C ASN A 609 14.66 -23.43 -92.88
N ASP A 610 14.34 -22.28 -92.28
CA ASP A 610 14.79 -20.95 -92.70
C ASP A 610 15.40 -20.26 -91.47
N SER A 611 16.60 -19.71 -91.62
CA SER A 611 17.61 -19.37 -90.61
C SER A 611 17.20 -18.38 -89.48
N SER A 612 16.15 -18.69 -88.73
CA SER A 612 15.72 -17.96 -87.53
C SER A 612 15.15 -18.93 -86.48
N ARG A 613 15.83 -19.07 -85.32
CA ARG A 613 15.29 -19.86 -84.20
C ARG A 613 14.14 -19.09 -83.54
N GLN A 614 12.93 -19.65 -83.58
CA GLN A 614 11.76 -19.08 -82.91
C GLN A 614 11.41 -19.90 -81.67
N ALA A 615 11.08 -19.23 -80.57
CA ALA A 615 10.60 -19.90 -79.36
C ALA A 615 9.11 -19.64 -79.18
N VAL A 616 8.33 -20.70 -78.96
CA VAL A 616 6.89 -20.61 -78.66
C VAL A 616 6.70 -20.86 -77.17
N ALA A 617 6.18 -19.87 -76.46
CA ALA A 617 5.85 -19.95 -75.05
C ALA A 617 4.33 -20.05 -74.88
N ALA A 618 3.85 -21.08 -74.18
CA ALA A 618 2.47 -21.26 -73.78
C ALA A 618 2.36 -21.07 -72.26
N ILE A 619 1.60 -20.07 -71.83
CA ILE A 619 1.45 -19.69 -70.43
C ILE A 619 -0.02 -19.88 -70.03
N PRO A 620 -0.32 -20.79 -69.08
CA PRO A 620 -1.70 -21.03 -68.68
C PRO A 620 -2.27 -19.82 -67.92
N VAL A 621 -3.49 -19.43 -68.28
CA VAL A 621 -4.29 -18.46 -67.54
C VAL A 621 -4.85 -19.19 -66.32
N LYS A 622 -4.32 -18.89 -65.13
CA LYS A 622 -4.72 -19.56 -63.89
C LYS A 622 -5.59 -18.67 -63.02
N LEU A 623 -6.65 -19.26 -62.50
CA LEU A 623 -7.46 -18.66 -61.45
C LEU A 623 -7.64 -19.67 -60.33
N ARG A 624 -7.23 -19.32 -59.11
CA ARG A 624 -7.38 -20.16 -57.90
C ARG A 624 -6.89 -21.61 -58.10
N GLY A 625 -5.79 -21.79 -58.81
CA GLY A 625 -5.16 -23.09 -59.07
C GLY A 625 -5.76 -23.89 -60.24
N GLN A 626 -6.79 -23.38 -60.92
CA GLN A 626 -7.37 -23.99 -62.12
C GLN A 626 -6.93 -23.25 -63.38
N SER A 627 -6.54 -23.99 -64.42
CA SER A 627 -6.24 -23.42 -65.75
C SER A 627 -7.56 -23.18 -66.49
N ILE A 628 -7.91 -21.91 -66.72
CA ILE A 628 -9.15 -21.50 -67.41
C ILE A 628 -8.92 -21.17 -68.89
N GLY A 629 -7.65 -21.05 -69.32
CA GLY A 629 -7.26 -20.77 -70.69
C GLY A 629 -5.75 -20.76 -70.85
N VAL A 630 -5.27 -20.35 -72.04
CA VAL A 630 -3.83 -20.28 -72.32
C VAL A 630 -3.50 -19.11 -73.23
N VAL A 631 -2.38 -18.46 -72.95
CA VAL A 631 -1.79 -17.42 -73.81
C VAL A 631 -0.55 -18.00 -74.47
N THR A 632 -0.53 -18.04 -75.80
CA THR A 632 0.62 -18.51 -76.58
C THR A 632 1.30 -17.34 -77.27
N VAL A 633 2.60 -17.20 -77.06
CA VAL A 633 3.42 -16.12 -77.64
C VAL A 633 4.56 -16.72 -78.45
N LYS A 634 4.71 -16.26 -79.70
CA LYS A 634 5.88 -16.57 -80.53
C LYS A 634 6.93 -15.48 -80.34
N LEU A 635 8.08 -15.83 -79.76
CA LEU A 635 9.19 -14.94 -79.46
C LEU A 635 10.26 -15.05 -80.56
N LYS A 636 10.78 -13.89 -80.98
CA LYS A 636 11.91 -13.79 -81.93
C LYS A 636 13.24 -14.02 -81.21
N GLU A 637 14.30 -14.27 -81.99
CA GLU A 637 15.67 -14.48 -81.50
C GLU A 637 16.16 -13.30 -80.62
N GLY A 638 16.89 -13.60 -79.54
CA GLY A 638 17.44 -12.59 -78.62
C GLY A 638 16.50 -12.07 -77.53
N TYR A 639 15.37 -12.74 -77.27
CA TYR A 639 14.44 -12.33 -76.21
C TYR A 639 15.11 -12.38 -74.81
N ASN A 640 14.80 -11.40 -73.98
CA ASN A 640 15.31 -11.36 -72.60
C ASN A 640 14.64 -12.49 -71.78
N PRO A 641 15.38 -13.29 -70.99
CA PRO A 641 14.81 -14.30 -70.09
C PRO A 641 13.67 -13.77 -69.19
N ASN A 642 13.73 -12.51 -68.77
CA ASN A 642 12.70 -11.86 -67.94
C ASN A 642 11.39 -11.56 -68.71
N THR A 643 11.39 -11.69 -70.03
CA THR A 643 10.19 -11.45 -70.86
C THR A 643 9.09 -12.46 -70.54
N ILE A 644 9.45 -13.72 -70.30
CA ILE A 644 8.48 -14.76 -69.95
C ILE A 644 7.82 -14.44 -68.61
N THR A 645 8.60 -14.09 -67.59
CA THR A 645 8.08 -13.66 -66.27
C THR A 645 7.18 -12.42 -66.39
N THR A 646 7.51 -11.49 -67.28
CA THR A 646 6.68 -10.30 -67.54
C THR A 646 5.34 -10.69 -68.17
N ILE A 647 5.35 -11.63 -69.13
CA ILE A 647 4.13 -12.14 -69.76
C ILE A 647 3.30 -12.94 -68.74
N GLU A 648 3.93 -13.74 -67.88
CA GLU A 648 3.24 -14.44 -66.78
C GLU A 648 2.49 -13.47 -65.87
N GLN A 649 3.13 -12.39 -65.42
CA GLN A 649 2.47 -11.36 -64.60
C GLN A 649 1.31 -10.67 -65.34
N ALA A 650 1.45 -10.44 -66.64
CA ALA A 650 0.36 -9.90 -67.47
C ALA A 650 -0.79 -10.90 -67.59
N VAL A 651 -0.49 -12.19 -67.73
CA VAL A 651 -1.46 -13.29 -67.78
C VAL A 651 -2.19 -13.45 -66.44
N GLU A 652 -1.54 -13.25 -65.31
CA GLU A 652 -2.20 -13.23 -63.99
C GLU A 652 -3.21 -12.09 -63.86
N ARG A 653 -2.85 -10.88 -64.31
CA ARG A 653 -3.78 -9.74 -64.35
C ARG A 653 -4.93 -9.97 -65.33
N LEU A 654 -4.65 -10.63 -66.46
CA LEU A 654 -5.66 -11.04 -67.44
C LEU A 654 -6.65 -12.02 -66.80
N ALA A 655 -6.18 -13.02 -66.05
CA ALA A 655 -7.05 -13.98 -65.37
C ALA A 655 -8.04 -13.28 -64.41
N ALA A 656 -7.55 -12.34 -63.59
CA ALA A 656 -8.40 -11.57 -62.68
C ALA A 656 -9.42 -10.67 -63.42
N SER A 657 -8.99 -10.07 -64.53
CA SER A 657 -9.86 -9.22 -65.36
C SER A 657 -10.94 -10.03 -66.07
N LEU A 658 -10.58 -11.22 -66.58
CA LEU A 658 -11.49 -12.17 -67.21
C LEU A 658 -12.55 -12.67 -66.20
N GLU A 659 -12.16 -12.97 -64.95
CA GLU A 659 -13.12 -13.34 -63.91
C GLU A 659 -14.10 -12.20 -63.59
N SER A 660 -13.58 -10.98 -63.49
CA SER A 660 -14.43 -9.81 -63.25
C SER A 660 -15.42 -9.59 -64.39
N ALA A 661 -14.97 -9.77 -65.64
CA ALA A 661 -15.82 -9.68 -66.82
C ALA A 661 -16.87 -10.80 -66.87
N ARG A 662 -16.50 -12.05 -66.54
CA ARG A 662 -17.44 -13.18 -66.45
C ARG A 662 -18.52 -12.91 -65.40
N LEU A 663 -18.13 -12.50 -64.20
CA LEU A 663 -19.07 -12.19 -63.11
C LEU A 663 -20.01 -11.04 -63.49
N PHE A 664 -19.50 -10.03 -64.20
CA PHE A 664 -20.31 -8.93 -64.70
C PHE A 664 -21.33 -9.38 -65.76
N GLU A 665 -20.91 -10.20 -66.74
CA GLU A 665 -21.83 -10.74 -67.75
C GLU A 665 -22.88 -11.69 -67.15
N GLU A 666 -22.50 -12.50 -66.17
CA GLU A 666 -23.42 -13.36 -65.44
C GLU A 666 -24.46 -12.54 -64.66
N ALA A 667 -24.01 -11.51 -63.93
CA ALA A 667 -24.89 -10.58 -63.22
C ALA A 667 -25.82 -9.81 -64.17
N ARG A 668 -25.30 -9.37 -65.33
CA ARG A 668 -26.08 -8.67 -66.36
C ARG A 668 -27.15 -9.57 -66.97
N THR A 669 -26.77 -10.79 -67.39
CA THR A 669 -27.71 -11.76 -67.96
C THR A 669 -28.83 -12.10 -66.96
N ARG A 670 -28.46 -12.23 -65.68
CA ARG A 670 -29.44 -12.45 -64.60
C ARG A 670 -30.39 -11.26 -64.46
N ALA A 671 -29.87 -10.03 -64.46
CA ALA A 671 -30.68 -8.82 -64.37
C ALA A 671 -31.61 -8.64 -65.60
N ASP A 672 -31.09 -8.86 -66.82
CA ASP A 672 -31.87 -8.79 -68.06
C ASP A 672 -33.01 -9.82 -68.05
N ARG A 673 -32.74 -11.04 -67.58
CA ARG A 673 -33.76 -12.09 -67.42
C ARG A 673 -34.82 -11.71 -66.37
N GLU A 674 -34.41 -11.21 -65.21
CA GLU A 674 -35.34 -10.76 -64.16
C GLU A 674 -36.21 -9.59 -64.65
N GLN A 675 -35.62 -8.64 -65.40
CA GLN A 675 -36.36 -7.53 -66.00
C GLN A 675 -37.36 -8.01 -67.06
N ALA A 676 -36.96 -8.93 -67.95
CA ALA A 676 -37.86 -9.48 -68.97
C ALA A 676 -39.05 -10.22 -68.34
N ILE A 677 -38.80 -11.05 -67.32
CA ILE A 677 -39.87 -11.74 -66.56
C ILE A 677 -40.81 -10.72 -65.90
N SER A 678 -40.24 -9.68 -65.28
CA SER A 678 -41.02 -8.61 -64.64
C SER A 678 -41.89 -7.85 -65.64
N GLN A 679 -41.36 -7.50 -66.82
CA GLN A 679 -42.11 -6.82 -67.89
C GLN A 679 -43.27 -7.67 -68.43
N VAL A 680 -43.02 -8.95 -68.71
CA VAL A 680 -44.07 -9.90 -69.15
C VAL A 680 -45.18 -10.00 -68.10
N THR A 681 -44.80 -10.13 -66.82
CA THR A 681 -45.75 -10.21 -65.69
C THR A 681 -46.57 -8.92 -65.53
N ALA A 682 -45.95 -7.76 -65.67
CA ALA A 682 -46.62 -6.46 -65.61
C ALA A 682 -47.61 -6.26 -66.78
N ALA A 683 -47.25 -6.69 -67.99
CA ALA A 683 -48.14 -6.64 -69.15
C ALA A 683 -49.34 -7.59 -69.00
N ILE A 684 -49.11 -8.80 -68.48
CA ILE A 684 -50.19 -9.76 -68.14
C ILE A 684 -51.17 -9.13 -67.15
N THR A 685 -50.67 -8.54 -66.07
CA THR A 685 -51.49 -8.03 -64.96
C THR A 685 -52.21 -6.72 -65.26
N SER A 686 -51.82 -5.98 -66.30
CA SER A 686 -52.42 -4.69 -66.67
C SER A 686 -53.55 -4.79 -67.72
N ALA A 687 -53.79 -5.97 -68.30
CA ALA A 687 -54.86 -6.17 -69.27
C ALA A 687 -56.24 -6.31 -68.58
N PRO A 688 -57.27 -5.54 -68.98
CA PRO A 688 -58.53 -5.41 -68.23
C PRO A 688 -59.54 -6.56 -68.45
N GLU A 689 -59.33 -7.42 -69.44
CA GLU A 689 -60.26 -8.50 -69.81
C GLU A 689 -59.52 -9.82 -70.08
N PHE A 690 -60.18 -10.94 -69.81
CA PHE A 690 -59.60 -12.30 -69.90
C PHE A 690 -58.99 -12.60 -71.28
N ASP A 691 -59.68 -12.23 -72.36
CA ASP A 691 -59.19 -12.42 -73.73
C ASP A 691 -57.96 -11.53 -74.03
N ALA A 692 -57.95 -10.31 -73.48
CA ALA A 692 -56.82 -9.39 -73.59
C ALA A 692 -55.58 -9.90 -72.85
N ILE A 693 -55.74 -10.60 -71.72
CA ILE A 693 -54.64 -11.24 -70.99
C ILE A 693 -53.99 -12.31 -71.86
N LEU A 694 -54.76 -13.25 -72.42
CA LEU A 694 -54.21 -14.33 -73.25
C LEU A 694 -53.45 -13.78 -74.45
N ARG A 695 -54.06 -12.81 -75.15
CA ARG A 695 -53.45 -12.18 -76.32
C ARG A 695 -52.19 -11.40 -75.98
N THR A 696 -52.20 -10.62 -74.90
CA THR A 696 -51.03 -9.84 -74.45
C THR A 696 -49.90 -10.76 -73.99
N THR A 697 -50.24 -11.86 -73.30
CA THR A 697 -49.28 -12.87 -72.86
C THR A 697 -48.54 -13.49 -74.04
N VAL A 698 -49.26 -13.93 -75.07
CA VAL A 698 -48.65 -14.49 -76.29
C VAL A 698 -47.72 -13.48 -76.96
N ILE A 699 -48.15 -12.22 -77.09
CA ILE A 699 -47.36 -11.16 -77.74
C ILE A 699 -46.09 -10.87 -76.95
N GLU A 700 -46.19 -10.69 -75.63
CA GLU A 700 -45.05 -10.30 -74.81
C GLU A 700 -44.07 -11.46 -74.58
N ILE A 701 -44.55 -12.70 -74.43
CA ILE A 701 -43.66 -13.87 -74.40
C ILE A 701 -42.98 -14.07 -75.76
N GLY A 702 -43.71 -13.89 -76.87
CA GLY A 702 -43.13 -13.97 -78.21
C GLY A 702 -42.05 -12.91 -78.46
N ARG A 703 -42.28 -11.66 -77.99
CA ARG A 703 -41.28 -10.59 -78.04
C ARG A 703 -40.06 -10.88 -77.16
N ALA A 704 -40.27 -11.41 -75.96
CA ALA A 704 -39.20 -11.67 -75.02
C ALA A 704 -38.28 -12.82 -75.45
N LEU A 705 -38.81 -13.84 -76.13
CA LEU A 705 -38.03 -15.02 -76.53
C LEU A 705 -37.26 -14.84 -77.85
N GLY A 706 -37.78 -14.06 -78.81
CA GLY A 706 -37.17 -13.91 -80.14
C GLY A 706 -37.20 -15.21 -80.95
N ASP A 707 -37.55 -15.13 -82.25
CA ASP A 707 -37.63 -16.30 -83.16
C ASP A 707 -38.42 -17.51 -82.59
N SER A 708 -39.49 -17.25 -81.84
CA SER A 708 -40.30 -18.28 -81.18
C SER A 708 -41.78 -18.15 -81.55
N GLU A 709 -42.41 -19.24 -81.98
CA GLU A 709 -43.87 -19.33 -82.15
C GLU A 709 -44.50 -19.67 -80.80
N VAL A 710 -45.31 -18.75 -80.27
CA VAL A 710 -45.97 -18.89 -78.98
C VAL A 710 -47.47 -19.04 -79.20
N SER A 711 -48.04 -20.15 -78.74
CA SER A 711 -49.49 -20.38 -78.73
C SER A 711 -49.94 -20.68 -77.32
N ILE A 712 -51.04 -20.06 -76.89
CA ILE A 712 -51.72 -20.39 -75.63
C ILE A 712 -53.11 -20.93 -75.99
N GLN A 713 -53.41 -22.13 -75.52
CA GLN A 713 -54.71 -22.76 -75.69
C GLN A 713 -55.21 -23.23 -74.32
N LEU A 714 -56.45 -22.84 -73.97
CA LEU A 714 -57.15 -23.39 -72.82
C LEU A 714 -57.81 -24.70 -73.26
N THR A 715 -57.69 -25.74 -72.45
CA THR A 715 -58.40 -27.00 -72.67
C THR A 715 -59.87 -26.84 -72.29
N GLU A 716 -60.79 -27.37 -73.11
CA GLU A 716 -62.23 -27.46 -72.77
C GLU A 716 -62.51 -28.32 -71.54
#